data_AF-G4YJT0-F1
#
_entry.id   AF-G4YJT0-F1
#
_cell.length_a   1.000
_cell.length_b   1.000
_cell.length_c   1.000
_cell.angle_alpha   90.00
_cell.angle_beta   90.00
_cell.angle_gamma   90.00
#
_symmetry.space_group_name_H-M   'P 1'
#
loop_
_entity.id
_entity.type
_entity.pdbx_description
1 polymer ?
#
loop_
_entity_poly.entity_id
_entity_poly.type
_entity_poly.pdbx_seq_one_letter_code
_entity_poly.pdbx_strand_id
1 'polypeptide(L)'
;MLHRVQLALASVFTTVYDPDSLFTLAWETWLFMVMTTQWVLVMFQSCFPLEEGHNKVDSLMVFLECSFLLDVFIRSRLGFYEYGNKIMDIHRIKHQYFRSGAFALDIIALLPLYAVSWGIESYQRWDLLNVIKLLRLFKVPKQLHALETRYLKRTTVLHLFKLLYYTFMLSHILGCIWFNFASGVATPKFRDSSAPTATQTALGENLWLPSKKLENGSLMLQYMASLRWSFGLMSSSGESEYPQTTAQCIFSVVTMTAGVFLFAYVIGNFTDIIELTSSESREFDVKMEAAQQMLDHFKIPTILQEREHLLGECLPPSLLTDIRLVYLKPMIEKVDFLAGMEISITRMLVSQFTQVLVSRGEFVFRFGDCGSDMFFVFTGILDVLLPMQLAKRSRPTFRAVADTVASKENASSQAGPTPEDIDNSLQQISIPGQLKKMNEISAGRYFAENGLFTNGERDAYIQARTSCILNTGSSSRILPVPTSVGLVDQQVQKPLLRLVDKFLHGVPVQSKFHHFWLRFIICCTMFVAVMTPYQLTIDAMDRTAVVPVLVIIIGILCEVAFVVDLWFSWHVRESQASMELYDQKLRSVYRKERMLWDILAAIPFYDVLAVLGCSAWFKLLRCIKIFNLGSYFNELNRRSISNETTSFWHVWMGYLLVIYWVACAYLAVSMDAGFGAEWEG
;
A
#
# COMPACT_ATOMS: atom_id res chain seq x y z
N MET A 1 43.84 34.59 8.13
CA MET A 1 43.16 33.34 8.54
C MET A 1 41.72 33.58 8.98
N LEU A 2 41.46 34.50 9.94
CA LEU A 2 40.09 34.81 10.43
C LEU A 2 39.07 35.15 9.32
N HIS A 3 39.44 35.95 8.32
CA HIS A 3 38.53 36.32 7.23
C HIS A 3 38.09 35.12 6.35
N ARG A 4 38.98 34.13 6.16
CA ARG A 4 38.64 32.89 5.44
C ARG A 4 37.72 32.00 6.28
N VAL A 5 37.91 31.98 7.60
CA VAL A 5 37.03 31.27 8.54
C VAL A 5 35.64 31.92 8.58
N GLN A 6 35.56 33.26 8.57
CA GLN A 6 34.28 33.98 8.52
C GLN A 6 33.53 33.76 7.20
N LEU A 7 34.23 33.78 6.06
CA LEU A 7 33.61 33.44 4.77
C LEU A 7 33.17 31.98 4.69
N ALA A 8 33.96 31.05 5.22
CA ALA A 8 33.58 29.64 5.31
C ALA A 8 32.35 29.45 6.21
N LEU A 9 32.32 30.08 7.38
CA LEU A 9 31.15 30.06 8.28
C LEU A 9 29.92 30.69 7.61
N ALA A 10 30.07 31.85 6.96
CA ALA A 10 28.97 32.50 6.24
C ALA A 10 28.42 31.60 5.13
N SER A 11 29.30 30.92 4.39
CA SER A 11 28.88 29.98 3.34
C SER A 11 28.10 28.79 3.92
N VAL A 12 28.53 28.23 5.05
CA VAL A 12 27.83 27.15 5.78
C VAL A 12 26.45 27.60 6.29
N PHE A 13 26.29 28.87 6.66
CA PHE A 13 24.99 29.38 7.10
C PHE A 13 24.00 29.56 5.94
N THR A 14 24.48 29.78 4.72
CA THR A 14 23.67 29.98 3.49
C THR A 14 23.48 28.72 2.65
N THR A 15 24.25 27.66 2.86
CA THR A 15 24.15 26.42 2.09
C THR A 15 22.82 25.71 2.32
N VAL A 16 22.13 25.37 1.24
CA VAL A 16 20.92 24.54 1.23
C VAL A 16 21.30 23.13 0.79
N TYR A 17 20.84 22.12 1.51
CA TYR A 17 21.14 20.73 1.21
C TYR A 17 20.12 20.15 0.25
N ASP A 18 20.63 19.52 -0.78
CA ASP A 18 19.82 18.83 -1.77
C ASP A 18 19.28 17.50 -1.19
N PRO A 19 17.96 17.26 -1.20
CA PRO A 19 17.35 16.00 -0.75
C PRO A 19 17.82 14.75 -1.51
N ASP A 20 18.31 14.90 -2.75
CA ASP A 20 18.84 13.80 -3.58
C ASP A 20 20.33 13.55 -3.40
N SER A 21 21.02 14.40 -2.64
CA SER A 21 22.46 14.25 -2.47
C SER A 21 22.82 12.99 -1.69
N LEU A 22 23.95 12.38 -2.05
CA LEU A 22 24.53 11.26 -1.31
C LEU A 22 24.84 11.63 0.15
N PHE A 23 25.14 12.91 0.40
CA PHE A 23 25.33 13.44 1.75
C PHE A 23 24.06 13.32 2.59
N THR A 24 22.91 13.78 2.08
CA THR A 24 21.63 13.67 2.78
C THR A 24 21.30 12.21 3.09
N LEU A 25 21.53 11.31 2.14
CA LEU A 25 21.31 9.87 2.34
C LEU A 25 22.21 9.30 3.44
N ALA A 26 23.51 9.60 3.39
CA ALA A 26 24.45 9.16 4.42
C ALA A 26 24.08 9.72 5.80
N TRP A 27 23.62 10.98 5.85
CA TRP A 27 23.16 11.64 7.05
C TRP A 27 21.88 11.02 7.61
N GLU A 28 20.88 10.75 6.78
CA GLU A 28 19.65 10.06 7.20
C GLU A 28 19.92 8.64 7.70
N THR A 29 20.84 7.92 7.06
CA THR A 29 21.28 6.58 7.49
C THR A 29 22.02 6.64 8.83
N TRP A 30 22.92 7.62 8.99
CA TRP A 30 23.61 7.87 10.26
C TRP A 30 22.62 8.18 11.38
N LEU A 31 21.65 9.04 11.13
CA LEU A 31 20.63 9.39 12.12
C LEU A 31 19.73 8.23 12.50
N PHE A 32 19.40 7.36 11.55
CA PHE A 32 18.67 6.14 11.86
C PHE A 32 19.49 5.27 12.85
N MET A 33 20.78 5.07 12.58
CA MET A 33 21.67 4.33 13.50
C MET A 33 21.80 4.99 14.87
N VAL A 34 22.06 6.30 14.92
CA VAL A 34 22.16 7.09 16.17
C VAL A 34 20.86 6.98 16.97
N MET A 35 19.70 7.05 16.30
CA MET A 35 18.39 6.93 16.95
C MET A 35 18.14 5.53 17.50
N THR A 36 18.45 4.48 16.74
CA THR A 36 18.35 3.10 17.23
C THR A 36 19.25 2.87 18.44
N THR A 37 20.52 3.30 18.38
CA THR A 37 21.46 3.18 19.50
C THR A 37 21.00 3.96 20.72
N GLN A 38 20.55 5.21 20.54
CA GLN A 38 20.02 6.03 21.64
C GLN A 38 18.85 5.35 22.34
N TRP A 39 17.93 4.78 21.57
CA TRP A 39 16.72 4.18 22.10
C TRP A 39 17.00 2.90 22.89
N VAL A 40 17.89 2.04 22.37
CA VAL A 40 18.36 0.84 23.08
C VAL A 40 19.06 1.22 24.38
N LEU A 41 19.93 2.24 24.35
CA LEU A 41 20.65 2.69 25.53
C LEU A 41 19.73 3.31 26.60
N VAL A 42 18.75 4.12 26.20
CA VAL A 42 17.81 4.76 27.14
C VAL A 42 16.97 3.71 27.87
N MET A 43 16.43 2.73 27.14
CA MET A 43 15.65 1.65 27.75
C MET A 43 16.51 0.78 28.67
N PHE A 44 17.73 0.46 28.23
CA PHE A 44 18.69 -0.29 29.03
C PHE A 44 19.03 0.43 30.34
N GLN A 45 19.44 1.70 30.28
CA GLN A 45 19.78 2.50 31.46
C GLN A 45 18.59 2.70 32.41
N SER A 46 17.37 2.82 31.88
CA SER A 46 16.18 3.01 32.71
C SER A 46 15.78 1.76 33.50
N CYS A 47 16.20 0.57 33.06
CA CYS A 47 15.70 -0.70 33.59
C CYS A 47 16.76 -1.54 34.30
N PHE A 48 18.03 -1.42 33.92
CA PHE A 48 19.15 -2.18 34.49
C PHE A 48 19.99 -1.27 35.40
N PRO A 49 20.32 -1.70 36.62
CA PRO A 49 21.24 -0.97 37.48
C PRO A 49 22.66 -1.08 36.92
N LEU A 50 23.28 0.06 36.56
CA LEU A 50 24.68 0.12 36.17
C LEU A 50 25.53 0.54 37.37
N GLU A 51 26.20 -0.37 38.06
CA GLU A 51 27.04 0.01 39.21
C GLU A 51 28.38 0.66 38.78
N GLU A 52 28.95 0.23 37.65
CA GLU A 52 30.21 0.75 37.11
C GLU A 52 30.05 1.16 35.64
N GLY A 53 30.29 2.43 35.30
CA GLY A 53 30.34 2.89 33.90
C GLY A 53 29.34 3.98 33.49
N HIS A 54 28.57 4.55 34.42
CA HIS A 54 27.65 5.67 34.16
C HIS A 54 28.28 6.79 33.33
N ASN A 55 29.52 7.19 33.64
CA ASN A 55 30.20 8.29 32.93
C ASN A 55 30.41 7.99 31.43
N LYS A 56 30.66 6.72 31.07
CA LYS A 56 30.87 6.32 29.66
C LYS A 56 29.56 6.35 28.89
N VAL A 57 28.49 5.83 29.49
CA VAL A 57 27.15 5.81 28.90
C VAL A 57 26.60 7.23 28.77
N ASP A 58 26.74 8.06 29.80
CA ASP A 58 26.33 9.46 29.78
C ASP A 58 27.12 10.26 28.71
N SER A 59 28.43 10.02 28.58
CA SER A 59 29.24 10.66 27.53
C SER A 59 28.80 10.25 26.13
N LEU A 60 28.49 8.97 25.92
CA LEU A 60 27.94 8.48 24.65
C LEU A 60 26.58 9.12 24.38
N MET A 61 25.75 9.27 25.41
CA MET A 61 24.44 9.90 25.30
C MET A 61 24.53 11.36 24.88
N VAL A 62 25.45 12.13 25.48
CA VAL A 62 25.74 13.52 25.08
C VAL A 62 26.18 13.58 23.61
N PHE A 63 27.07 12.68 23.19
CA PHE A 63 27.52 12.61 21.80
C PHE A 63 26.38 12.34 20.81
N LEU A 64 25.45 11.42 21.16
CA LEU A 64 24.26 11.16 20.36
C LEU A 64 23.38 12.42 20.29
N GLU A 65 23.13 13.12 21.41
CA GLU A 65 22.36 14.38 21.41
C GLU A 65 22.97 15.47 20.53
N CYS A 66 24.31 15.59 20.47
CA CYS A 66 24.98 16.51 19.56
C CYS A 66 24.65 16.20 18.09
N SER A 67 24.53 14.92 17.72
CA SER A 67 24.13 14.52 16.36
C SER A 67 22.70 14.95 16.03
N PHE A 68 21.79 14.95 17.02
CA PHE A 68 20.41 15.41 16.82
C PHE A 68 20.27 16.93 16.81
N LEU A 69 21.10 17.66 17.56
CA LEU A 69 21.20 19.11 17.40
C LEU A 69 21.65 19.48 15.99
N LEU A 70 22.62 18.72 15.45
CA LEU A 70 23.07 18.87 14.07
C LEU A 70 21.95 18.49 13.07
N ASP A 71 21.11 17.49 13.38
CA ASP A 71 19.95 17.12 12.56
C ASP A 71 18.95 18.27 12.42
N VAL A 72 18.58 18.94 13.52
CA VAL A 72 17.71 20.11 13.48
C VAL A 72 18.31 21.22 12.60
N PHE A 73 19.62 21.43 12.70
CA PHE A 73 20.31 22.40 11.85
C PHE A 73 20.25 22.02 10.36
N ILE A 74 20.49 20.76 10.01
CA ILE A 74 20.48 20.27 8.62
C ILE A 74 19.05 20.26 8.06
N ARG A 75 18.04 19.78 8.81
CA ARG A 75 16.63 19.77 8.39
C ARG A 75 16.07 21.16 8.16
N SER A 76 16.50 22.16 8.93
CA SER A 76 16.12 23.57 8.68
C SER A 76 16.62 24.14 7.34
N ARG A 77 17.48 23.39 6.62
CA ARG A 77 18.10 23.74 5.34
C ARG A 77 17.94 22.64 4.28
N LEU A 78 17.13 21.63 4.55
CA LEU A 78 16.92 20.52 3.63
C LEU A 78 15.81 20.89 2.64
N GLY A 79 16.10 20.82 1.34
CA GLY A 79 15.11 21.04 0.29
C GLY A 79 13.97 20.02 0.34
N PHE A 80 12.80 20.40 -0.14
CA PHE A 80 11.63 19.52 -0.18
C PHE A 80 10.93 19.60 -1.54
N TYR A 81 10.09 18.60 -1.82
CA TYR A 81 9.27 18.55 -3.03
C TYR A 81 7.88 19.11 -2.76
N GLU A 82 7.43 20.00 -3.63
CA GLU A 82 6.05 20.50 -3.64
C GLU A 82 5.52 20.33 -5.07
N TYR A 83 4.49 19.50 -5.26
CA TYR A 83 3.91 19.17 -6.57
C TYR A 83 4.92 18.67 -7.61
N GLY A 84 5.90 17.86 -7.18
CA GLY A 84 6.96 17.33 -8.04
C GLY A 84 8.08 18.32 -8.34
N ASN A 85 7.94 19.60 -8.00
CA ASN A 85 8.99 20.60 -8.13
C ASN A 85 9.85 20.63 -6.86
N LYS A 86 11.16 20.71 -7.07
CA LYS A 86 12.15 20.77 -6.01
C LYS A 86 12.35 22.22 -5.56
N ILE A 87 11.99 22.51 -4.31
CA ILE A 87 12.11 23.84 -3.73
C ILE A 87 13.37 23.91 -2.88
N MET A 88 14.25 24.85 -3.25
CA MET A 88 15.54 25.10 -2.58
C MET A 88 15.59 26.46 -1.86
N ASP A 89 14.46 27.16 -1.77
CA ASP A 89 14.39 28.47 -1.11
C ASP A 89 14.48 28.35 0.42
N ILE A 90 15.55 28.89 1.00
CA ILE A 90 15.83 28.79 2.45
C ILE A 90 14.71 29.35 3.33
N HIS A 91 14.04 30.43 2.89
CA HIS A 91 12.94 31.04 3.64
C HIS A 91 11.70 30.14 3.68
N ARG A 92 11.33 29.53 2.55
CA ARG A 92 10.20 28.57 2.49
C ARG A 92 10.52 27.31 3.30
N ILE A 93 11.74 26.78 3.19
CA ILE A 93 12.19 25.60 3.94
C ILE A 93 12.06 25.84 5.44
N LYS A 94 12.61 26.94 5.96
CA LYS A 94 12.54 27.27 7.39
C LYS A 94 11.11 27.46 7.86
N HIS A 95 10.30 28.23 7.13
CA HIS A 95 8.90 28.47 7.52
C HIS A 95 8.11 27.16 7.62
N GLN A 96 8.28 26.27 6.64
CA GLN A 96 7.63 24.96 6.62
C GLN A 96 8.12 24.07 7.76
N TYR A 97 9.43 24.02 8.00
CA TYR A 97 10.01 23.19 9.05
C TYR A 97 9.58 23.65 10.46
N PHE A 98 9.66 24.94 10.78
CA PHE A 98 9.30 25.45 12.11
C PHE A 98 7.80 25.38 12.42
N ARG A 99 6.95 25.38 11.39
CA ARG A 99 5.49 25.22 11.55
C ARG A 99 5.05 23.75 11.55
N SER A 100 5.91 22.85 11.08
CA SER A 100 5.66 21.41 11.07
C SER A 100 5.66 20.84 12.49
N GLY A 101 4.73 19.92 12.76
CA GLY A 101 4.73 19.15 14.02
C GLY A 101 6.01 18.34 14.25
N ALA A 102 6.80 18.07 13.19
CA ALA A 102 8.11 17.43 13.34
C ALA A 102 9.08 18.27 14.18
N PHE A 103 9.08 19.60 14.02
CA PHE A 103 9.95 20.46 14.83
C PHE A 103 9.55 20.46 16.31
N ALA A 104 8.25 20.43 16.61
CA ALA A 104 7.78 20.32 17.99
C ALA A 104 8.26 19.01 18.64
N LEU A 105 8.16 17.88 17.92
CA LEU A 105 8.69 16.59 18.38
C LEU A 105 10.22 16.63 18.59
N ASP A 106 10.95 17.32 17.70
CA ASP A 106 12.41 17.44 17.77
C ASP A 106 12.85 18.17 19.04
N ILE A 107 12.22 19.31 19.34
CA ILE A 107 12.54 20.13 20.50
C ILE A 107 12.22 19.42 21.80
N ILE A 108 11.05 18.77 21.90
CA ILE A 108 10.66 18.03 23.11
C ILE A 108 11.64 16.87 23.35
N ALA A 109 12.03 16.15 22.30
CA ALA A 109 12.99 15.05 22.42
C ALA A 109 14.44 15.50 22.65
N LEU A 110 14.78 16.77 22.38
CA LEU A 110 16.11 17.37 22.61
C LEU A 110 16.30 17.92 24.03
N LEU A 111 15.25 17.93 24.86
CA LEU A 111 15.35 18.41 26.23
C LEU A 111 16.42 17.61 26.99
N PRO A 112 17.45 18.28 27.56
CA PRO A 112 18.56 17.62 28.23
C PRO A 112 18.18 17.17 29.65
N LEU A 113 17.09 16.42 29.79
CA LEU A 113 16.59 15.94 31.09
C LEU A 113 17.61 15.01 31.78
N TYR A 114 18.51 14.38 31.01
CA TYR A 114 19.64 13.62 31.55
C TYR A 114 20.59 14.46 32.41
N ALA A 115 20.74 15.75 32.13
CA ALA A 115 21.63 16.62 32.89
C ALA A 115 21.12 16.88 34.32
N VAL A 116 19.80 16.71 34.54
CA VAL A 116 19.20 16.79 35.88
C VAL A 116 19.72 15.65 36.77
N SER A 117 20.03 14.49 36.19
CA SER A 117 20.53 13.34 36.96
C SER A 117 22.03 13.45 37.31
N TRP A 118 22.78 14.42 36.77
CA TRP A 118 24.16 14.69 37.17
C TRP A 118 24.29 15.38 38.53
N GLY A 119 23.24 16.08 38.97
CA GLY A 119 23.22 16.78 40.26
C GLY A 119 22.74 15.94 41.45
N ILE A 120 22.40 14.67 41.23
CA ILE A 120 21.77 13.77 42.23
C ILE A 120 22.72 12.60 42.52
N GLU A 121 22.77 12.14 43.77
CA GLU A 121 23.58 10.99 44.18
C GLU A 121 23.24 9.72 43.38
N SER A 122 24.26 8.90 43.09
CA SER A 122 24.21 7.83 42.08
C SER A 122 23.14 6.75 42.33
N TYR A 123 22.61 6.63 43.55
CA TYR A 123 21.58 5.65 43.92
C TYR A 123 20.13 6.17 43.74
N GLN A 124 19.94 7.46 43.47
CA GLN A 124 18.62 8.11 43.38
C GLN A 124 18.42 8.83 42.03
N ARG A 125 19.16 8.46 40.98
CA ARG A 125 19.06 9.07 39.65
C ARG A 125 17.69 8.78 39.02
N TRP A 126 17.07 9.81 38.44
CA TRP A 126 15.75 9.71 37.80
C TRP A 126 15.87 9.43 36.31
N ASP A 127 16.43 8.27 35.96
CA ASP A 127 16.72 7.93 34.57
C ASP A 127 15.46 7.75 33.71
N LEU A 128 14.27 7.62 34.32
CA LEU A 128 12.98 7.63 33.62
C LEU A 128 12.68 8.92 32.89
N LEU A 129 13.23 10.05 33.32
CA LEU A 129 13.04 11.31 32.59
C LEU A 129 13.60 11.21 31.17
N ASN A 130 14.58 10.33 30.94
CA ASN A 130 15.15 10.11 29.62
C ASN A 130 14.21 9.33 28.67
N VAL A 131 13.12 8.74 29.17
CA VAL A 131 12.09 8.08 28.34
C VAL A 131 11.42 9.08 27.37
N ILE A 132 11.45 10.38 27.65
CA ILE A 132 10.96 11.40 26.70
C ILE A 132 11.67 11.33 25.34
N LYS A 133 12.91 10.83 25.32
CA LYS A 133 13.72 10.68 24.10
C LYS A 133 13.14 9.62 23.16
N LEU A 134 12.32 8.69 23.68
CA LEU A 134 11.62 7.69 22.86
C LEU A 134 10.58 8.32 21.91
N LEU A 135 10.19 9.59 22.09
CA LEU A 135 9.34 10.33 21.14
C LEU A 135 9.90 10.34 19.71
N ARG A 136 11.22 10.17 19.56
CA ARG A 136 11.86 10.07 18.24
C ARG A 136 11.43 8.82 17.46
N LEU A 137 10.91 7.78 18.12
CA LEU A 137 10.40 6.57 17.47
C LEU A 137 9.30 6.87 16.45
N PHE A 138 8.50 7.93 16.65
CA PHE A 138 7.48 8.36 15.70
C PHE A 138 8.05 8.79 14.33
N LYS A 139 9.36 9.06 14.23
CA LYS A 139 10.03 9.38 12.96
C LYS A 139 10.46 8.16 12.16
N VAL A 140 10.64 7.00 12.81
CA VAL A 140 11.14 5.77 12.17
C VAL A 140 10.33 5.38 10.92
N PRO A 141 8.98 5.38 10.95
CA PRO A 141 8.21 4.97 9.77
C PRO A 141 8.49 5.85 8.55
N LYS A 142 8.64 7.17 8.75
CA LYS A 142 8.95 8.11 7.67
C LYS A 142 10.34 7.89 7.09
N GLN A 143 11.34 7.58 7.94
CA GLN A 143 12.71 7.30 7.51
C GLN A 143 12.81 5.98 6.75
N LEU A 144 12.15 4.92 7.24
CA LEU A 144 12.12 3.63 6.55
C LEU A 144 11.38 3.74 5.20
N HIS A 145 10.29 4.51 5.13
CA HIS A 145 9.59 4.76 3.88
C HIS A 145 10.46 5.53 2.86
N ALA A 146 11.22 6.53 3.33
CA ALA A 146 12.17 7.25 2.46
C ALA A 146 13.25 6.31 1.89
N LEU A 147 13.78 5.39 2.70
CA LEU A 147 14.72 4.35 2.25
C LEU A 147 14.08 3.40 1.22
N GLU A 148 12.83 2.99 1.45
CA GLU A 148 12.06 2.12 0.55
C GLU A 148 11.84 2.78 -0.83
N THR A 149 11.44 4.05 -0.86
CA THR A 149 11.23 4.79 -2.12
C THR A 149 12.54 4.97 -2.91
N ARG A 150 13.68 5.05 -2.22
CA ARG A 150 15.00 5.24 -2.86
C ARG A 150 15.59 3.93 -3.38
N TYR A 151 15.38 2.82 -2.68
CA TYR A 151 15.94 1.51 -3.03
C TYR A 151 14.87 0.52 -3.50
N LEU A 152 14.02 0.94 -4.45
CA LEU A 152 12.95 0.11 -5.01
C LEU A 152 13.46 -1.26 -5.54
N LYS A 153 14.68 -1.31 -6.09
CA LYS A 153 15.32 -2.56 -6.57
C LYS A 153 15.60 -3.58 -5.46
N ARG A 154 15.61 -3.17 -4.19
CA ARG A 154 15.91 -4.03 -3.02
C ARG A 154 14.74 -4.04 -2.03
N THR A 155 13.51 -3.81 -2.52
CA THR A 155 12.29 -3.75 -1.70
C THR A 155 12.12 -4.95 -0.77
N THR A 156 12.36 -6.17 -1.25
CA THR A 156 12.24 -7.41 -0.46
C THR A 156 13.21 -7.46 0.72
N VAL A 157 14.46 -7.05 0.52
CA VAL A 157 15.48 -6.99 1.59
C VAL A 157 15.10 -5.92 2.62
N LEU A 158 14.57 -4.79 2.18
CA LEU A 158 14.12 -3.72 3.07
C LEU A 158 12.89 -4.10 3.89
N HIS A 159 11.95 -4.85 3.31
CA HIS A 159 10.80 -5.39 4.05
C HIS A 159 11.24 -6.37 5.13
N LEU A 160 12.15 -7.30 4.80
CA LEU A 160 12.74 -8.21 5.78
C LEU A 160 13.49 -7.45 6.89
N PHE A 161 14.27 -6.44 6.53
CA PHE A 161 14.98 -5.60 7.50
C PHE A 161 14.02 -4.86 8.44
N LYS A 162 12.97 -4.24 7.89
CA LYS A 162 11.92 -3.54 8.65
C LYS A 162 11.23 -4.48 9.63
N LEU A 163 10.92 -5.69 9.19
CA LEU A 163 10.32 -6.72 10.02
C LEU A 163 11.23 -7.08 11.21
N LEU A 164 12.48 -7.47 10.94
CA LEU A 164 13.47 -7.83 11.96
C LEU A 164 13.76 -6.67 12.92
N TYR A 165 13.80 -5.44 12.39
CA TYR A 165 14.01 -4.25 13.19
C TYR A 165 12.87 -4.04 14.19
N TYR A 166 11.61 -4.07 13.75
CA TYR A 166 10.47 -3.88 14.66
C TYR A 166 10.34 -5.00 15.69
N THR A 167 10.61 -6.25 15.31
CA THR A 167 10.55 -7.39 16.25
C THR A 167 11.65 -7.30 17.32
N PHE A 168 12.86 -6.91 16.93
CA PHE A 168 13.96 -6.67 17.86
C PHE A 168 13.63 -5.51 18.82
N MET A 169 13.17 -4.37 18.29
CA MET A 169 12.87 -3.21 19.11
C MET A 169 11.73 -3.47 20.10
N LEU A 170 10.67 -4.15 19.68
CA LEU A 170 9.56 -4.52 20.56
C LEU A 170 9.99 -5.48 21.67
N SER A 171 10.73 -6.54 21.33
CA SER A 171 11.23 -7.51 22.33
C SER A 171 12.21 -6.86 23.32
N HIS A 172 13.02 -5.90 22.87
CA HIS A 172 13.89 -5.12 23.74
C HIS A 172 13.10 -4.27 24.75
N ILE A 173 12.09 -3.49 24.33
CA ILE A 173 11.26 -2.72 25.28
C ILE A 173 10.63 -3.64 26.31
N LEU A 174 9.93 -4.68 25.85
CA LEU A 174 9.15 -5.56 26.70
C LEU A 174 10.06 -6.32 27.68
N GLY A 175 11.24 -6.76 27.24
CA GLY A 175 12.23 -7.39 28.11
C GLY A 175 12.77 -6.44 29.17
N CYS A 176 13.07 -5.19 28.80
CA CYS A 176 13.54 -4.18 29.76
C CYS A 176 12.46 -3.86 30.81
N ILE A 177 11.19 -3.67 30.39
CA ILE A 177 10.07 -3.43 31.31
C ILE A 177 9.86 -4.63 32.24
N TRP A 178 9.95 -5.87 31.72
CA TRP A 178 9.85 -7.08 32.54
C TRP A 178 10.93 -7.13 33.63
N PHE A 179 12.20 -6.90 33.25
CA PHE A 179 13.28 -6.88 34.23
C PHE A 179 13.10 -5.76 35.27
N ASN A 180 12.50 -4.64 34.86
CA ASN A 180 12.21 -3.52 35.75
C ASN A 180 11.21 -3.86 36.86
N PHE A 181 10.23 -4.75 36.62
CA PHE A 181 9.33 -5.23 37.67
C PHE A 181 10.09 -5.90 38.83
N ALA A 182 11.26 -6.46 38.57
CA ALA A 182 12.09 -7.14 39.55
C ALA A 182 13.13 -6.21 40.20
N SER A 183 13.78 -5.39 39.37
CA SER A 183 14.84 -4.50 39.82
C SER A 183 14.30 -3.26 40.55
N GLY A 184 13.09 -2.81 40.19
CA GLY A 184 12.44 -1.63 40.78
C GLY A 184 13.22 -0.33 40.57
N VAL A 185 14.20 -0.31 39.63
CA VAL A 185 15.11 0.81 39.40
C VAL A 185 14.39 2.01 38.80
N ALA A 186 13.31 1.76 38.04
CA ALA A 186 12.56 2.83 37.39
C ALA A 186 11.63 3.59 38.33
N THR A 187 11.20 2.98 39.43
CA THR A 187 10.13 3.56 40.24
C THR A 187 10.70 4.70 41.09
N PRO A 188 10.17 5.94 40.97
CA PRO A 188 10.64 7.03 41.80
C PRO A 188 10.28 6.73 43.26
N LYS A 189 11.28 6.38 44.07
CA LYS A 189 11.11 6.22 45.51
C LYS A 189 10.99 7.60 46.14
N PHE A 190 9.75 8.08 46.31
CA PHE A 190 9.49 9.22 47.18
C PHE A 190 9.80 8.80 48.62
N ARG A 191 10.68 9.55 49.27
CA ARG A 191 11.34 9.18 50.52
C ARG A 191 10.35 9.09 51.69
N ASP A 192 9.80 7.91 51.96
CA ASP A 192 9.21 7.59 53.25
C ASP A 192 10.32 7.23 54.25
N SER A 193 10.46 8.06 55.28
CA SER A 193 11.55 8.06 56.26
C SER A 193 11.55 6.91 57.28
N SER A 194 10.90 5.77 56.99
CA SER A 194 10.70 4.68 57.96
C SER A 194 11.15 3.28 57.51
N ALA A 195 11.70 3.11 56.30
CA ALA A 195 12.22 1.81 55.85
C ALA A 195 13.75 1.76 55.89
N PRO A 196 14.37 0.73 56.51
CA PRO A 196 15.82 0.62 56.59
C PRO A 196 16.44 0.36 55.21
N THR A 197 17.62 0.95 55.06
CA THR A 197 18.49 1.06 53.89
C THR A 197 19.04 -0.30 53.45
N ALA A 198 18.21 -1.13 52.82
CA ALA A 198 18.64 -2.21 51.95
C ALA A 198 17.77 -2.15 50.70
N THR A 199 18.39 -1.90 49.55
CA THR A 199 17.79 -2.06 48.22
C THR A 199 17.50 -3.54 47.99
N GLN A 200 16.48 -4.09 48.65
CA GLN A 200 15.99 -5.43 48.33
C GLN A 200 15.34 -5.34 46.94
N THR A 201 16.04 -5.87 45.93
CA THR A 201 15.44 -6.16 44.63
C THR A 201 14.46 -7.31 44.82
N ALA A 202 13.29 -7.24 44.17
CA ALA A 202 12.27 -8.30 44.21
C ALA A 202 12.67 -9.54 43.38
N LEU A 203 13.96 -9.72 43.10
CA LEU A 203 14.47 -10.80 42.26
C LEU A 203 14.22 -12.17 42.92
N GLY A 204 13.47 -13.02 42.22
CA GLY A 204 13.11 -14.35 42.70
C GLY A 204 12.08 -14.39 43.84
N GLU A 205 11.32 -13.32 44.08
CA GLU A 205 10.19 -13.34 45.02
C GLU A 205 9.05 -14.26 44.55
N ASN A 206 8.81 -14.32 43.24
CA ASN A 206 7.85 -15.20 42.60
C ASN A 206 8.41 -15.74 41.28
N LEU A 207 7.82 -16.84 40.82
CA LEU A 207 8.31 -17.61 39.68
C LEU A 207 8.40 -16.73 38.40
N TRP A 208 7.37 -15.92 38.12
CA TRP A 208 7.31 -14.99 36.97
C TRP A 208 8.45 -13.95 36.89
N LEU A 209 9.08 -13.60 38.02
CA LEU A 209 10.18 -12.64 38.05
C LEU A 209 11.52 -13.31 37.71
N PRO A 210 12.53 -12.55 37.22
CA PRO A 210 13.87 -13.06 37.03
C PRO A 210 14.39 -13.79 38.28
N SER A 211 14.99 -14.96 38.07
CA SER A 211 15.55 -15.78 39.15
C SER A 211 16.58 -15.01 39.98
N LYS A 212 16.60 -15.24 41.30
CA LYS A 212 17.60 -14.65 42.21
C LYS A 212 19.06 -14.91 41.80
N LYS A 213 19.34 -15.98 41.04
CA LYS A 213 20.68 -16.27 40.50
C LYS A 213 21.20 -15.18 39.55
N LEU A 214 20.30 -14.42 38.92
CA LEU A 214 20.63 -13.37 37.98
C LEU A 214 21.14 -12.09 38.65
N GLU A 215 20.85 -11.89 39.94
CA GLU A 215 21.28 -10.73 40.73
C GLU A 215 22.82 -10.63 40.74
N ASN A 216 23.50 -11.76 40.93
CA ASN A 216 24.96 -11.87 40.93
C ASN A 216 25.55 -12.15 39.54
N GLY A 217 24.72 -12.23 38.50
CA GLY A 217 25.13 -12.53 37.13
C GLY A 217 25.69 -11.31 36.38
N SER A 218 26.39 -11.54 35.27
CA SER A 218 26.83 -10.44 34.41
C SER A 218 25.65 -9.66 33.81
N LEU A 219 25.83 -8.36 33.56
CA LEU A 219 24.81 -7.50 32.91
C LEU A 219 24.33 -8.07 31.57
N MET A 220 25.23 -8.69 30.80
CA MET A 220 24.88 -9.36 29.55
C MET A 220 23.95 -10.57 29.77
N LEU A 221 24.19 -11.36 30.83
CA LEU A 221 23.33 -12.49 31.18
C LEU A 221 21.93 -12.02 31.60
N GLN A 222 21.85 -10.97 32.41
CA GLN A 222 20.57 -10.35 32.81
C GLN A 222 19.79 -9.85 31.59
N TYR A 223 20.48 -9.16 30.67
CA TYR A 223 19.87 -8.67 29.43
C TYR A 223 19.41 -9.81 28.51
N MET A 224 20.25 -10.81 28.24
CA MET A 224 19.88 -11.94 27.38
C MET A 224 18.72 -12.75 27.96
N ALA A 225 18.65 -12.92 29.29
CA ALA A 225 17.51 -13.56 29.94
C ALA A 225 16.22 -12.75 29.77
N SER A 226 16.29 -11.42 29.89
CA SER A 226 15.14 -10.54 29.67
C SER A 226 14.62 -10.60 28.23
N LEU A 227 15.51 -10.67 27.24
CA LEU A 227 15.14 -10.87 25.84
C LEU A 227 14.56 -12.26 25.59
N ARG A 228 15.13 -13.30 26.21
CA ARG A 228 14.59 -14.66 26.12
C ARG A 228 13.15 -14.71 26.63
N TRP A 229 12.88 -14.06 27.78
CA TRP A 229 11.53 -13.98 28.34
C TRP A 229 10.57 -13.24 27.40
N SER A 230 10.94 -12.03 26.96
CA SER A 230 10.03 -11.22 26.13
C SER A 230 9.77 -11.84 24.76
N PHE A 231 10.82 -12.32 24.08
CA PHE A 231 10.69 -12.99 22.80
C PHE A 231 9.91 -14.29 22.94
N GLY A 232 10.21 -15.10 23.97
CA GLY A 232 9.52 -16.37 24.22
C GLY A 232 8.02 -16.21 24.53
N LEU A 233 7.65 -15.19 25.30
CA LEU A 233 6.24 -14.89 25.59
C LEU A 233 5.52 -14.35 24.34
N MET A 234 6.21 -13.54 23.55
CA MET A 234 5.69 -12.98 22.29
C MET A 234 5.49 -14.05 21.21
N SER A 235 6.35 -15.08 21.17
CA SER A 235 6.23 -16.22 20.24
C SER A 235 5.42 -17.39 20.78
N SER A 236 4.85 -17.28 21.99
CA SER A 236 4.18 -18.38 22.69
C SER A 236 5.04 -19.65 22.84
N SER A 237 6.37 -19.53 22.76
CA SER A 237 7.31 -20.66 22.85
C SER A 237 8.02 -20.74 24.20
N GLY A 238 7.92 -19.70 25.02
CA GLY A 238 8.46 -19.67 26.38
C GLY A 238 7.51 -20.37 27.35
N GLU A 239 8.07 -20.99 28.38
CA GLU A 239 7.32 -21.44 29.56
C GLU A 239 6.71 -20.18 30.22
N SER A 240 5.39 -20.01 30.08
CA SER A 240 4.69 -18.88 30.67
C SER A 240 4.37 -19.19 32.12
N GLU A 241 5.21 -18.71 33.03
CA GLU A 241 4.92 -18.76 34.46
C GLU A 241 3.85 -17.71 34.78
N TYR A 242 3.00 -17.96 35.79
CA TYR A 242 1.81 -17.14 36.02
C TYR A 242 2.12 -15.81 36.73
N PRO A 243 1.58 -14.68 36.23
CA PRO A 243 1.68 -13.40 36.93
C PRO A 243 0.86 -13.43 38.23
N GLN A 244 1.42 -12.87 39.31
CA GLN A 244 0.80 -12.91 40.66
C GLN A 244 0.11 -11.59 41.02
N THR A 245 0.57 -10.47 40.45
CA THR A 245 -0.02 -9.14 40.71
C THR A 245 -0.82 -8.65 39.51
N THR A 246 -1.85 -7.82 39.75
CA THR A 246 -2.68 -7.24 38.68
C THR A 246 -1.84 -6.51 37.62
N ALA A 247 -0.78 -5.81 38.03
CA ALA A 247 0.12 -5.13 37.11
C ALA A 247 0.92 -6.12 36.22
N GLN A 248 1.41 -7.23 36.79
CA GLN A 248 2.06 -8.30 36.03
C GLN A 248 1.08 -8.98 35.07
N CYS A 249 -0.19 -9.17 35.47
CA CYS A 249 -1.23 -9.74 34.61
C CYS A 249 -1.50 -8.85 33.40
N ILE A 250 -1.72 -7.55 33.62
CA ILE A 250 -1.96 -6.57 32.54
C ILE A 250 -0.76 -6.56 31.59
N PHE A 251 0.47 -6.52 32.11
CA PHE A 251 1.67 -6.50 31.30
C PHE A 251 1.87 -7.79 30.48
N SER A 252 1.56 -8.95 31.05
CA SER A 252 1.64 -10.23 30.35
C SER A 252 0.61 -10.30 29.21
N VAL A 253 -0.63 -9.86 29.44
CA VAL A 253 -1.68 -9.79 28.40
C VAL A 253 -1.28 -8.84 27.26
N VAL A 254 -0.73 -7.66 27.60
CA VAL A 254 -0.22 -6.71 26.60
C VAL A 254 0.91 -7.33 25.77
N THR A 255 1.84 -8.03 26.41
CA THR A 255 2.99 -8.68 25.75
C THR A 255 2.53 -9.79 24.81
N MET A 256 1.63 -10.67 25.26
CA MET A 256 1.06 -11.74 24.43
C MET A 256 0.26 -11.19 23.26
N THR A 257 -0.57 -10.17 23.49
CA THR A 257 -1.35 -9.51 22.44
C THR A 257 -0.44 -8.86 21.39
N ALA A 258 0.61 -8.16 21.82
CA ALA A 258 1.60 -7.58 20.91
C ALA A 258 2.30 -8.66 20.07
N GLY A 259 2.54 -9.84 20.65
CA GLY A 259 3.11 -10.99 19.95
C GLY A 259 2.23 -11.57 18.86
N VAL A 260 0.93 -11.75 19.12
CA VAL A 260 -0.02 -12.21 18.10
C VAL A 260 -0.06 -11.26 16.91
N PHE A 261 -0.13 -9.95 17.15
CA PHE A 261 -0.11 -8.96 16.07
C PHE A 261 1.23 -8.92 15.33
N LEU A 262 2.35 -9.09 16.03
CA LEU A 262 3.66 -9.20 15.39
C LEU A 262 3.74 -10.45 14.51
N PHE A 263 3.24 -11.60 14.95
CA PHE A 263 3.19 -12.81 14.14
C PHE A 263 2.28 -12.66 12.91
N ALA A 264 1.11 -12.04 13.07
CA ALA A 264 0.25 -11.72 11.93
C ALA A 264 0.94 -10.78 10.93
N TYR A 265 1.66 -9.76 11.43
CA TYR A 265 2.46 -8.86 10.60
C TYR A 265 3.60 -9.60 9.89
N VAL A 266 4.33 -10.47 10.58
CA VAL A 266 5.37 -11.34 9.99
C VAL A 266 4.79 -12.14 8.83
N ILE A 267 3.68 -12.87 9.05
CA ILE A 267 3.05 -13.71 8.03
C ILE A 267 2.54 -12.87 6.84
N GLY A 268 1.97 -11.69 7.10
CA GLY A 268 1.55 -10.76 6.06
C GLY A 268 2.71 -10.31 5.17
N ASN A 269 3.81 -9.83 5.77
CA ASN A 269 4.98 -9.39 5.01
C ASN A 269 5.64 -10.55 4.25
N PHE A 270 5.68 -11.76 4.83
CA PHE A 270 6.17 -12.94 4.11
C PHE A 270 5.29 -13.28 2.90
N THR A 271 3.97 -13.18 3.04
CA THR A 271 3.03 -13.40 1.93
C THR A 271 3.22 -12.35 0.84
N ASP A 272 3.37 -11.07 1.21
CA ASP A 272 3.64 -9.98 0.26
C ASP A 272 4.96 -10.21 -0.49
N ILE A 273 6.02 -10.64 0.21
CA ILE A 273 7.32 -10.94 -0.42
C ILE A 273 7.19 -12.13 -1.40
N ILE A 274 6.44 -13.17 -1.03
CA ILE A 274 6.17 -14.33 -1.90
C ILE A 274 5.37 -13.88 -3.13
N GLU A 275 4.35 -13.04 -2.96
CA GLU A 275 3.57 -12.52 -4.08
C GLU A 275 4.42 -11.65 -5.00
N LEU A 276 5.23 -10.73 -4.46
CA LEU A 276 6.15 -9.90 -5.25
C LEU A 276 7.12 -10.77 -6.06
N THR A 277 7.70 -11.79 -5.43
CA THR A 277 8.69 -12.67 -6.09
C THR A 277 8.05 -13.58 -7.14
N SER A 278 6.80 -14.02 -6.92
CA SER A 278 6.09 -14.93 -7.82
C SER A 278 5.23 -14.23 -8.86
N SER A 279 5.01 -12.91 -8.74
CA SER A 279 4.12 -12.14 -9.60
C SER A 279 4.48 -12.23 -11.09
N GLU A 280 5.76 -12.06 -11.44
CA GLU A 280 6.23 -12.13 -12.82
C GLU A 280 6.04 -13.52 -13.45
N SER A 281 6.33 -14.59 -12.71
CA SER A 281 6.10 -15.96 -13.16
C SER A 281 4.61 -16.30 -13.26
N ARG A 282 3.82 -15.91 -12.26
CA ARG A 282 2.37 -16.15 -12.23
C ARG A 282 1.66 -15.47 -13.40
N GLU A 283 2.01 -14.23 -13.72
CA GLU A 283 1.41 -13.52 -14.86
C GLU A 283 1.77 -14.18 -16.20
N PHE A 284 3.01 -14.66 -16.34
CA PHE A 284 3.43 -15.40 -17.51
C PHE A 284 2.68 -16.73 -17.65
N ASP A 285 2.58 -17.50 -16.56
CA ASP A 285 1.93 -18.80 -16.53
C ASP A 285 0.43 -18.68 -16.82
N VAL A 286 -0.27 -17.70 -16.24
CA VAL A 286 -1.70 -17.44 -16.51
C VAL A 286 -1.93 -17.10 -17.97
N LYS A 287 -1.06 -16.29 -18.60
CA LYS A 287 -1.18 -15.96 -20.03
C LYS A 287 -0.87 -17.15 -20.92
N MET A 288 0.12 -17.96 -20.55
CA MET A 288 0.45 -19.19 -21.26
C MET A 288 -0.70 -20.20 -21.19
N GLU A 289 -1.29 -20.37 -20.01
CA GLU A 289 -2.42 -21.27 -19.78
C GLU A 289 -3.67 -20.79 -20.53
N ALA A 290 -3.98 -19.48 -20.48
CA ALA A 290 -5.09 -18.92 -21.26
C ALA A 290 -4.89 -19.12 -22.77
N ALA A 291 -3.65 -18.96 -23.27
CA ALA A 291 -3.31 -19.24 -24.65
C ALA A 291 -3.48 -20.73 -25.00
N GLN A 292 -3.02 -21.64 -24.12
CA GLN A 292 -3.19 -23.08 -24.30
C GLN A 292 -4.67 -23.49 -24.30
N GLN A 293 -5.48 -22.96 -23.38
CA GLN A 293 -6.91 -23.21 -23.33
C GLN A 293 -7.65 -22.70 -24.58
N MET A 294 -7.25 -21.54 -25.12
CA MET A 294 -7.76 -21.06 -26.41
C MET A 294 -7.36 -21.98 -27.57
N LEU A 295 -6.11 -22.45 -27.60
CA LEU A 295 -5.61 -23.37 -28.63
C LEU A 295 -6.35 -24.72 -28.60
N ASP A 296 -6.60 -25.25 -27.40
CA ASP A 296 -7.35 -26.50 -27.19
C ASP A 296 -8.83 -26.35 -27.59
N HIS A 297 -9.43 -25.18 -27.33
CA HIS A 297 -10.80 -24.89 -27.74
C HIS A 297 -10.96 -24.81 -29.26
N PHE A 298 -9.97 -24.23 -29.96
CA PHE A 298 -10.09 -23.96 -31.40
C PHE A 298 -9.50 -25.04 -32.32
N LYS A 299 -8.65 -25.98 -31.85
CA LYS A 299 -7.95 -26.96 -32.72
C LYS A 299 -7.25 -26.31 -33.94
N ILE A 300 -6.61 -25.15 -33.74
CA ILE A 300 -5.94 -24.38 -34.80
C ILE A 300 -4.41 -24.44 -34.58
N PRO A 301 -3.59 -24.58 -35.65
CA PRO A 301 -2.14 -24.57 -35.52
C PRO A 301 -1.63 -23.22 -35.00
N THR A 302 -0.69 -23.30 -34.08
CA THR A 302 -0.01 -22.23 -33.36
C THR A 302 0.77 -21.29 -34.27
N ILE A 303 0.15 -20.18 -34.66
CA ILE A 303 0.87 -18.96 -35.05
C ILE A 303 0.02 -17.79 -34.58
N LEU A 304 0.52 -17.09 -33.55
CA LEU A 304 0.21 -15.72 -33.11
C LEU A 304 0.57 -15.64 -31.62
N GLN A 305 1.87 -15.47 -31.34
CA GLN A 305 2.35 -15.12 -30.00
C GLN A 305 2.44 -13.59 -29.92
N GLU A 306 1.44 -12.99 -29.29
CA GLU A 306 1.44 -11.57 -28.92
C GLU A 306 2.15 -11.41 -27.55
N ARG A 307 3.48 -11.47 -27.58
CA ARG A 307 4.33 -10.95 -26.50
C ARG A 307 4.76 -9.55 -26.89
N GLU A 308 4.03 -8.51 -26.47
CA GLU A 308 4.56 -7.14 -26.18
C GLU A 308 3.50 -6.04 -25.94
N HIS A 309 2.20 -6.34 -25.76
CA HIS A 309 1.24 -5.27 -25.45
C HIS A 309 1.44 -4.61 -24.06
N LEU A 310 2.24 -5.22 -23.18
CA LEU A 310 2.37 -4.81 -21.78
C LEU A 310 3.37 -3.67 -21.54
N LEU A 311 4.34 -3.45 -22.42
CA LEU A 311 5.30 -2.34 -22.24
C LEU A 311 4.69 -0.98 -22.66
N GLY A 312 3.68 -0.99 -23.52
CA GLY A 312 3.02 0.21 -24.03
C GLY A 312 2.04 0.85 -23.04
N GLU A 313 1.41 0.06 -22.17
CA GLU A 313 0.42 0.56 -21.21
C GLU A 313 1.05 1.13 -19.92
N CYS A 314 2.30 0.77 -19.60
CA CYS A 314 2.96 1.23 -18.37
C CYS A 314 3.61 2.63 -18.51
N LEU A 315 3.78 3.15 -19.73
CA LEU A 315 4.38 4.46 -19.96
C LEU A 315 3.32 5.47 -20.40
N PRO A 316 3.36 6.73 -19.90
CA PRO A 316 2.53 7.80 -20.43
C PRO A 316 2.70 7.90 -21.96
N PRO A 317 1.60 8.07 -22.72
CA PRO A 317 1.63 8.06 -24.19
C PRO A 317 2.58 9.13 -24.77
N SER A 318 2.80 10.22 -24.03
CA SER A 318 3.75 11.28 -24.35
C SER A 318 5.20 10.81 -24.33
N LEU A 319 5.59 9.99 -23.33
CA LEU A 319 6.96 9.48 -23.17
C LEU A 319 7.25 8.33 -24.13
N LEU A 320 6.24 7.48 -24.37
CA LEU A 320 6.28 6.44 -25.40
C LEU A 320 6.52 7.05 -26.79
N THR A 321 5.84 8.15 -27.12
CA THR A 321 6.02 8.87 -28.39
C THR A 321 7.44 9.44 -28.52
N ASP A 322 8.01 9.97 -27.43
CA ASP A 322 9.39 10.50 -27.42
C ASP A 322 10.44 9.42 -27.63
N ILE A 323 10.30 8.27 -26.95
CA ILE A 323 11.18 7.12 -27.16
C ILE A 323 11.08 6.65 -28.61
N ARG A 324 9.85 6.44 -29.11
CA ARG A 324 9.59 6.03 -30.48
C ARG A 324 10.18 7.01 -31.49
N LEU A 325 10.10 8.32 -31.23
CA LEU A 325 10.64 9.35 -32.12
C LEU A 325 12.15 9.20 -32.29
N VAL A 326 12.89 8.95 -31.21
CA VAL A 326 14.35 8.76 -31.26
C VAL A 326 14.73 7.53 -32.11
N TYR A 327 13.99 6.44 -32.01
CA TYR A 327 14.28 5.21 -32.76
C TYR A 327 13.77 5.23 -34.21
N LEU A 328 12.61 5.84 -34.48
CA LEU A 328 11.96 5.84 -35.79
C LEU A 328 12.39 6.99 -36.71
N LYS A 329 12.83 8.13 -36.16
CA LYS A 329 13.27 9.30 -36.94
C LYS A 329 14.27 8.97 -38.06
N PRO A 330 15.38 8.23 -37.83
CA PRO A 330 16.33 7.92 -38.91
C PRO A 330 15.78 6.95 -39.96
N MET A 331 14.66 6.27 -39.70
CA MET A 331 13.97 5.45 -40.70
C MET A 331 12.94 6.27 -41.49
N ILE A 332 12.24 7.19 -40.84
CA ILE A 332 11.25 8.07 -41.47
C ILE A 332 11.94 9.04 -42.45
N GLU A 333 13.10 9.59 -42.09
CA GLU A 333 13.86 10.50 -42.97
C GLU A 333 14.39 9.84 -44.25
N LYS A 334 14.43 8.50 -44.31
CA LYS A 334 14.79 7.76 -45.54
C LYS A 334 13.65 7.63 -46.54
N VAL A 335 12.42 7.95 -46.14
CA VAL A 335 11.26 7.89 -47.01
C VAL A 335 11.15 9.23 -47.74
N ASP A 336 11.27 9.21 -49.06
CA ASP A 336 11.37 10.43 -49.88
C ASP A 336 10.22 11.43 -49.64
N PHE A 337 9.00 10.96 -49.34
CA PHE A 337 7.84 11.82 -49.08
C PHE A 337 7.71 12.30 -47.62
N LEU A 338 8.41 11.68 -46.67
CA LEU A 338 8.44 12.09 -45.25
C LEU A 338 9.72 12.87 -44.90
N ALA A 339 10.68 12.94 -45.82
CA ALA A 339 11.91 13.68 -45.68
C ALA A 339 11.64 15.20 -45.61
N GLY A 340 12.15 15.86 -44.56
CA GLY A 340 12.01 17.32 -44.38
C GLY A 340 10.70 17.79 -43.76
N MET A 341 9.87 16.89 -43.21
CA MET A 341 8.67 17.28 -42.45
C MET A 341 9.00 17.98 -41.13
N GLU A 342 8.09 18.86 -40.68
CA GLU A 342 8.19 19.50 -39.36
C GLU A 342 8.14 18.45 -38.24
N ILE A 343 8.98 18.62 -37.22
CA ILE A 343 9.11 17.72 -36.06
C ILE A 343 7.76 17.44 -35.38
N SER A 344 6.86 18.43 -35.35
CA SER A 344 5.51 18.32 -34.81
C SER A 344 4.68 17.26 -35.54
N ILE A 345 4.80 17.20 -36.87
CA ILE A 345 4.07 16.24 -37.71
C ILE A 345 4.72 14.86 -37.63
N THR A 346 6.05 14.79 -37.61
CA THR A 346 6.77 13.53 -37.39
C THR A 346 6.40 12.92 -36.04
N ARG A 347 6.25 13.73 -34.98
CA ARG A 347 5.84 13.28 -33.65
C ARG A 347 4.42 12.72 -33.64
N MET A 348 3.50 13.39 -34.33
CA MET A 348 2.12 12.90 -34.49
C MET A 348 2.09 11.56 -35.24
N LEU A 349 2.81 11.45 -36.36
CA LEU A 349 2.90 10.21 -37.13
C LEU A 349 3.47 9.06 -36.29
N VAL A 350 4.52 9.34 -35.51
CA VAL A 350 5.18 8.36 -34.64
C VAL A 350 4.28 7.86 -33.51
N SER A 351 3.38 8.70 -33.00
CA SER A 351 2.41 8.28 -31.99
C SER A 351 1.42 7.22 -32.50
N GLN A 352 1.16 7.20 -33.82
CA GLN A 352 0.22 6.29 -34.46
C GLN A 352 0.85 4.99 -34.99
N PHE A 353 2.19 4.91 -35.03
CA PHE A 353 2.87 3.67 -35.40
C PHE A 353 2.68 2.60 -34.33
N THR A 354 2.31 1.39 -34.76
CA THR A 354 2.26 0.19 -33.91
C THR A 354 3.37 -0.77 -34.30
N GLN A 355 3.94 -1.46 -33.31
CA GLN A 355 4.99 -2.45 -33.54
C GLN A 355 4.34 -3.84 -33.70
N VAL A 356 4.78 -4.60 -34.69
CA VAL A 356 4.30 -5.94 -35.03
C VAL A 356 5.49 -6.88 -35.11
N LEU A 357 5.43 -7.98 -34.36
CA LEU A 357 6.44 -9.05 -34.39
C LEU A 357 5.98 -10.14 -35.37
N VAL A 358 6.84 -10.49 -36.32
CA VAL A 358 6.59 -11.55 -37.29
C VAL A 358 7.60 -12.68 -37.08
N SER A 359 7.10 -13.91 -36.92
CA SER A 359 7.95 -15.07 -36.64
C SER A 359 8.62 -15.59 -37.91
N ARG A 360 9.75 -16.29 -37.77
CA ARG A 360 10.45 -16.91 -38.92
C ARG A 360 9.53 -17.86 -39.68
N GLY A 361 9.43 -17.67 -41.00
CA GLY A 361 8.62 -18.48 -41.92
C GLY A 361 7.20 -17.97 -42.13
N GLU A 362 6.77 -16.95 -41.38
CA GLU A 362 5.42 -16.38 -41.46
C GLU A 362 5.32 -15.35 -42.62
N PHE A 363 4.14 -15.25 -43.22
CA PHE A 363 3.86 -14.28 -44.28
C PHE A 363 3.30 -13.00 -43.68
N VAL A 364 3.92 -11.85 -43.98
CA VAL A 364 3.43 -10.52 -43.57
C VAL A 364 2.13 -10.18 -44.32
N PHE A 365 2.12 -10.41 -45.62
CA PHE A 365 0.93 -10.37 -46.47
C PHE A 365 1.14 -11.25 -47.71
N ARG A 366 0.04 -11.63 -48.34
CA ARG A 366 -0.02 -12.48 -49.52
C ARG A 366 -0.35 -11.66 -50.76
N PHE A 367 0.01 -12.20 -51.92
CA PHE A 367 -0.39 -11.63 -53.21
C PHE A 367 -1.92 -11.57 -53.31
N GLY A 368 -2.46 -10.41 -53.70
CA GLY A 368 -3.90 -10.16 -53.82
C GLY A 368 -4.59 -9.73 -52.52
N ASP A 369 -3.88 -9.66 -51.39
CA ASP A 369 -4.49 -9.16 -50.15
C ASP A 369 -4.83 -7.67 -50.27
N CYS A 370 -5.97 -7.24 -49.75
CA CYS A 370 -6.29 -5.81 -49.63
C CYS A 370 -5.66 -5.26 -48.34
N GLY A 371 -4.85 -4.20 -48.41
CA GLY A 371 -4.25 -3.62 -47.21
C GLY A 371 -3.83 -2.16 -47.34
N SER A 372 -4.11 -1.37 -46.30
CA SER A 372 -3.89 0.09 -46.25
C SER A 372 -2.68 0.50 -45.39
N ASP A 373 -1.87 -0.47 -45.00
CA ASP A 373 -0.79 -0.29 -44.03
C ASP A 373 0.59 -0.22 -44.73
N MET A 374 1.47 0.64 -44.23
CA MET A 374 2.88 0.71 -44.61
C MET A 374 3.76 0.14 -43.50
N PHE A 375 4.80 -0.62 -43.85
CA PHE A 375 5.67 -1.30 -42.89
C PHE A 375 7.11 -0.82 -42.96
N PHE A 376 7.70 -0.55 -41.79
CA PHE A 376 9.13 -0.31 -41.60
C PHE A 376 9.79 -1.53 -40.96
N VAL A 377 10.88 -2.03 -41.54
CA VAL A 377 11.65 -3.14 -40.97
C VAL A 377 12.63 -2.60 -39.95
N PHE A 378 12.39 -2.85 -38.66
CA PHE A 378 13.31 -2.45 -37.59
C PHE A 378 14.48 -3.43 -37.45
N THR A 379 14.17 -4.72 -37.35
CA THR A 379 15.16 -5.81 -37.27
C THR A 379 14.67 -7.01 -38.07
N GLY A 380 15.60 -7.73 -38.70
CA GLY A 380 15.31 -8.96 -39.45
C GLY A 380 15.42 -8.81 -40.97
N ILE A 381 15.12 -9.90 -41.67
CA ILE A 381 15.17 -9.99 -43.14
C ILE A 381 13.87 -10.61 -43.64
N LEU A 382 13.26 -9.96 -44.63
CA LEU A 382 12.07 -10.43 -45.33
C LEU A 382 12.42 -10.81 -46.77
N ASP A 383 11.82 -11.89 -47.27
CA ASP A 383 11.93 -12.33 -48.65
C ASP A 383 10.68 -11.93 -49.43
N VAL A 384 10.87 -11.28 -50.59
CA VAL A 384 9.79 -10.94 -51.53
C VAL A 384 9.66 -12.07 -52.54
N LEU A 385 8.49 -12.71 -52.56
CA LEU A 385 8.20 -13.90 -53.35
C LEU A 385 7.06 -13.60 -54.34
N LEU A 386 7.21 -14.05 -55.59
CA LEU A 386 6.15 -13.97 -56.60
C LEU A 386 5.79 -15.37 -57.14
N PRO A 387 4.52 -15.59 -57.54
CA PRO A 387 4.13 -16.79 -58.28
C PRO A 387 4.95 -16.93 -59.57
N MET A 388 5.49 -18.14 -59.84
CA MET A 388 6.33 -18.37 -61.01
C MET A 388 5.66 -18.07 -62.36
N GLN A 389 4.33 -18.12 -62.43
CA GLN A 389 3.55 -17.78 -63.63
C GLN A 389 3.66 -16.29 -64.00
N LEU A 390 3.73 -15.40 -63.01
CA LEU A 390 3.92 -13.96 -63.21
C LEU A 390 5.40 -13.60 -63.42
N ALA A 391 6.31 -14.26 -62.71
CA ALA A 391 7.75 -14.00 -62.81
C ALA A 391 8.35 -14.31 -64.19
N LYS A 392 7.76 -15.23 -64.97
CA LYS A 392 8.18 -15.51 -66.36
C LYS A 392 7.69 -14.47 -67.37
N ARG A 393 6.60 -13.73 -67.07
CA ARG A 393 5.99 -12.73 -67.96
C ARG A 393 6.77 -11.40 -67.99
N SER A 394 7.59 -11.14 -66.98
CA SER A 394 8.27 -9.85 -66.75
C SER A 394 9.46 -9.56 -67.70
N ARG A 395 10.01 -10.54 -68.43
CA ARG A 395 11.26 -10.33 -69.20
C ARG A 395 11.18 -10.04 -70.71
N PRO A 396 10.12 -10.31 -71.50
CA PRO A 396 10.12 -9.92 -72.91
C PRO A 396 9.15 -8.78 -73.28
N THR A 397 8.16 -8.44 -72.45
CA THR A 397 7.05 -7.59 -72.91
C THR A 397 7.34 -6.09 -72.86
N PHE A 398 8.10 -5.59 -71.88
CA PHE A 398 8.35 -4.14 -71.76
C PHE A 398 9.27 -3.60 -72.86
N ARG A 399 10.25 -4.40 -73.31
CA ARG A 399 11.13 -4.04 -74.43
C ARG A 399 10.41 -4.16 -75.77
N ALA A 400 9.60 -5.21 -75.95
CA ALA A 400 8.80 -5.40 -77.15
C ALA A 400 7.71 -4.33 -77.33
N VAL A 401 7.09 -3.86 -76.23
CA VAL A 401 6.10 -2.76 -76.24
C VAL A 401 6.77 -1.40 -76.45
N ALA A 402 7.95 -1.17 -75.86
CA ALA A 402 8.73 0.04 -76.15
C ALA A 402 9.18 0.10 -77.62
N ASP A 403 9.59 -1.03 -78.20
CA ASP A 403 10.01 -1.12 -79.60
C ASP A 403 8.82 -1.03 -80.59
N THR A 404 7.62 -1.48 -80.22
CA THR A 404 6.40 -1.33 -81.07
C THR A 404 5.75 0.04 -80.97
N VAL A 405 5.90 0.74 -79.84
CA VAL A 405 5.45 2.14 -79.70
C VAL A 405 6.40 3.09 -80.45
N ALA A 406 7.69 2.74 -80.56
CA ALA A 406 8.66 3.50 -81.36
C ALA A 406 8.51 3.32 -82.89
N SER A 407 7.75 2.33 -83.37
CA SER A 407 7.70 1.95 -84.79
C SER A 407 6.33 2.09 -85.48
N LYS A 408 5.35 2.79 -84.91
CA LYS A 408 4.03 3.00 -85.53
C LYS A 408 3.62 4.47 -85.57
N GLU A 409 4.29 5.24 -86.41
CA GLU A 409 3.63 6.30 -87.16
C GLU A 409 3.12 5.70 -88.48
N ASN A 410 1.80 5.75 -88.66
CA ASN A 410 1.00 5.39 -89.84
C ASN A 410 0.23 4.05 -89.80
N ALA A 411 -1.06 4.21 -90.12
CA ALA A 411 -2.09 3.24 -90.48
C ALA A 411 -3.02 2.73 -89.35
N SER A 412 -4.31 2.82 -89.71
CA SER A 412 -5.55 2.68 -88.96
C SER A 412 -5.98 1.25 -88.65
N SER A 413 -6.85 1.17 -87.64
CA SER A 413 -7.89 0.15 -87.39
C SER A 413 -7.45 -1.32 -87.24
N GLN A 414 -7.43 -1.82 -86.00
CA GLN A 414 -8.22 -2.98 -85.58
C GLN A 414 -8.21 -3.13 -84.04
N ALA A 415 -9.32 -3.62 -83.51
CA ALA A 415 -9.70 -3.61 -82.10
C ALA A 415 -8.67 -4.29 -81.16
N GLY A 416 -8.43 -3.66 -80.02
CA GLY A 416 -7.78 -4.29 -78.86
C GLY A 416 -8.75 -5.24 -78.14
N PRO A 417 -8.24 -6.18 -77.34
CA PRO A 417 -9.07 -7.15 -76.65
C PRO A 417 -9.97 -6.45 -75.63
N THR A 418 -11.22 -6.93 -75.53
CA THR A 418 -12.23 -6.43 -74.59
C THR A 418 -11.94 -6.89 -73.15
N PRO A 419 -12.39 -6.16 -72.12
CA PRO A 419 -12.08 -6.42 -70.71
C PRO A 419 -12.50 -7.81 -70.19
N GLU A 420 -13.43 -8.47 -70.87
CA GLU A 420 -13.97 -9.79 -70.49
C GLU A 420 -12.99 -10.95 -70.76
N ASP A 421 -12.04 -10.79 -71.69
CA ASP A 421 -11.03 -11.83 -71.99
C ASP A 421 -9.90 -11.86 -70.94
N ILE A 422 -9.75 -10.79 -70.16
CA ILE A 422 -8.74 -10.68 -69.10
C ILE A 422 -9.24 -11.34 -67.80
N ASP A 423 -10.55 -11.28 -67.55
CA ASP A 423 -11.16 -11.76 -66.31
C ASP A 423 -11.23 -13.30 -66.24
N ASN A 424 -11.50 -13.96 -67.37
CA ASN A 424 -11.50 -15.43 -67.46
C ASN A 424 -10.10 -16.06 -67.29
N SER A 425 -9.02 -15.27 -67.43
CA SER A 425 -7.65 -15.72 -67.21
C SER A 425 -7.21 -15.64 -65.74
N LEU A 426 -7.93 -14.87 -64.91
CA LEU A 426 -7.61 -14.63 -63.49
C LEU A 426 -8.30 -15.62 -62.55
N GLN A 427 -9.41 -16.23 -62.97
CA GLN A 427 -10.17 -17.19 -62.15
C GLN A 427 -9.57 -18.61 -62.09
N GLN A 428 -8.49 -18.91 -62.82
CA GLN A 428 -7.86 -20.23 -62.87
C GLN A 428 -6.57 -20.38 -62.02
N ILE A 429 -6.37 -19.53 -61.00
CA ILE A 429 -5.15 -19.54 -60.15
C ILE A 429 -5.47 -20.07 -58.75
N SER A 430 -5.75 -21.37 -58.65
CA SER A 430 -5.91 -22.07 -57.37
C SER A 430 -5.23 -23.44 -57.40
N ILE A 431 -3.91 -23.44 -57.63
CA ILE A 431 -3.00 -24.58 -57.38
C ILE A 431 -1.71 -24.00 -56.77
N PRO A 432 -1.13 -24.57 -55.69
CA PRO A 432 0.05 -24.00 -55.02
C PRO A 432 1.30 -24.15 -55.91
N GLY A 433 1.52 -23.15 -56.78
CA GLY A 433 2.72 -23.07 -57.61
C GLY A 433 3.95 -22.66 -56.80
N GLN A 434 5.10 -23.24 -57.14
CA GLN A 434 6.40 -22.86 -56.55
C GLN A 434 6.60 -21.33 -56.61
N LEU A 435 6.85 -20.74 -55.44
CA LEU A 435 7.17 -19.32 -55.26
C LEU A 435 8.62 -19.05 -55.67
N LYS A 436 8.85 -17.98 -56.44
CA LYS A 436 10.19 -17.54 -56.82
C LYS A 436 10.59 -16.30 -56.03
N LYS A 437 11.76 -16.34 -55.41
CA LYS A 437 12.36 -15.20 -54.71
C LYS A 437 12.82 -14.14 -55.70
N MET A 438 12.35 -12.91 -55.49
CA MET A 438 12.62 -11.75 -56.33
C MET A 438 13.58 -10.76 -55.65
N ASN A 439 13.40 -10.55 -54.34
CA ASN A 439 14.23 -9.59 -53.60
C ASN A 439 14.29 -9.93 -52.09
N GLU A 440 15.20 -9.28 -51.38
CA GLU A 440 15.31 -9.30 -49.92
C GLU A 440 15.15 -7.87 -49.37
N ILE A 441 14.34 -7.72 -48.30
CA ILE A 441 14.17 -6.47 -47.56
C ILE A 441 14.86 -6.65 -46.21
N SER A 442 15.91 -5.87 -45.99
CA SER A 442 16.69 -5.86 -44.75
C SER A 442 16.28 -4.72 -43.82
N ALA A 443 16.73 -4.80 -42.57
CA ALA A 443 16.52 -3.77 -41.55
C ALA A 443 16.86 -2.34 -42.03
N GLY A 444 16.00 -1.40 -41.68
CA GLY A 444 16.11 0.02 -42.04
C GLY A 444 15.53 0.38 -43.41
N ARG A 445 14.86 -0.57 -44.10
CA ARG A 445 14.05 -0.33 -45.31
C ARG A 445 12.57 -0.38 -44.99
N TYR A 446 11.76 0.20 -45.87
CA TYR A 446 10.30 0.20 -45.80
C TYR A 446 9.71 -0.50 -47.04
N PHE A 447 8.44 -0.85 -46.97
CA PHE A 447 7.68 -1.42 -48.08
C PHE A 447 6.19 -1.15 -47.92
N ALA A 448 5.44 -1.38 -49.00
CA ALA A 448 3.98 -1.26 -49.03
C ALA A 448 3.48 0.19 -48.89
N GLU A 449 4.30 1.19 -49.26
CA GLU A 449 4.01 2.61 -49.21
C GLU A 449 2.76 3.02 -50.00
N ASN A 450 2.45 2.33 -51.11
CA ASN A 450 1.24 2.58 -51.89
C ASN A 450 -0.05 2.29 -51.11
N GLY A 451 0.00 1.38 -50.14
CA GLY A 451 -1.14 1.06 -49.28
C GLY A 451 -1.57 2.23 -48.41
N LEU A 452 -0.66 3.15 -48.08
CA LEU A 452 -0.97 4.31 -47.24
C LEU A 452 -1.94 5.28 -47.95
N PHE A 453 -1.82 5.39 -49.28
CA PHE A 453 -2.56 6.36 -50.11
C PHE A 453 -3.66 5.73 -50.95
N THR A 454 -3.59 4.42 -51.22
CA THR A 454 -4.52 3.69 -52.07
C THR A 454 -4.91 2.35 -51.43
N ASN A 455 -6.20 2.02 -51.40
CA ASN A 455 -6.69 0.71 -50.95
C ASN A 455 -6.50 -0.36 -52.05
N GLY A 456 -5.30 -0.44 -52.62
CA GLY A 456 -4.96 -1.39 -53.68
C GLY A 456 -4.66 -2.80 -53.14
N GLU A 457 -4.73 -3.78 -54.04
CA GLU A 457 -4.30 -5.16 -53.78
C GLU A 457 -2.77 -5.25 -53.68
N ARG A 458 -2.26 -6.14 -52.81
CA ARG A 458 -0.82 -6.39 -52.68
C ARG A 458 -0.28 -7.17 -53.87
N ASP A 459 0.87 -6.74 -54.35
CA ASP A 459 1.52 -7.20 -55.59
C ASP A 459 2.54 -8.32 -55.37
N ALA A 460 2.82 -8.73 -54.13
CA ALA A 460 3.76 -9.79 -53.81
C ALA A 460 3.43 -10.54 -52.51
N TYR A 461 3.99 -11.74 -52.35
CA TYR A 461 4.07 -12.41 -51.05
C TYR A 461 5.31 -11.92 -50.32
N ILE A 462 5.17 -11.56 -49.04
CA ILE A 462 6.31 -11.20 -48.19
C ILE A 462 6.41 -12.19 -47.04
N GLN A 463 7.55 -12.88 -46.95
CA GLN A 463 7.80 -13.90 -45.94
C GLN A 463 9.00 -13.54 -45.06
N ALA A 464 8.86 -13.70 -43.74
CA ALA A 464 9.95 -13.46 -42.81
C ALA A 464 10.99 -14.58 -42.83
N ARG A 465 12.25 -14.28 -43.18
CA ARG A 465 13.36 -15.24 -43.19
C ARG A 465 13.94 -15.46 -41.79
N THR A 466 13.94 -14.40 -40.98
CA THR A 466 14.27 -14.40 -39.54
C THR A 466 13.10 -13.85 -38.76
N SER A 467 13.08 -13.96 -37.43
CA SER A 467 12.12 -13.19 -36.63
C SER A 467 12.32 -11.70 -36.91
N CYS A 468 11.25 -11.02 -37.29
CA CYS A 468 11.28 -9.62 -37.74
C CYS A 468 10.43 -8.74 -36.85
N ILE A 469 10.92 -7.54 -36.55
CA ILE A 469 10.17 -6.50 -35.86
C ILE A 469 9.81 -5.44 -36.89
N LEU A 470 8.52 -5.20 -37.09
CA LEU A 470 7.98 -4.27 -38.07
C LEU A 470 7.25 -3.13 -37.34
N ASN A 471 7.36 -1.90 -37.83
CA ASN A 471 6.49 -0.81 -37.39
C ASN A 471 5.50 -0.49 -38.50
N THR A 472 4.21 -0.55 -38.19
CA THR A 472 3.12 -0.33 -39.16
C THR A 472 2.37 0.96 -38.88
N GLY A 473 2.10 1.72 -39.95
CA GLY A 473 1.25 2.90 -39.92
C GLY A 473 0.04 2.68 -40.81
N SER A 474 -1.16 2.79 -40.23
CA SER A 474 -2.42 2.63 -40.94
C SER A 474 -3.04 3.97 -41.32
N SER A 475 -3.53 4.07 -42.55
CA SER A 475 -4.24 5.25 -43.07
C SER A 475 -5.47 5.63 -42.22
N SER A 476 -6.11 4.64 -41.59
CA SER A 476 -7.32 4.80 -40.76
C SER A 476 -7.12 5.54 -39.42
N ARG A 477 -5.88 5.62 -38.91
CA ARG A 477 -5.56 6.19 -37.58
C ARG A 477 -5.00 7.60 -37.63
N ILE A 478 -4.83 8.16 -38.82
CA ILE A 478 -4.19 9.47 -39.05
C ILE A 478 -5.23 10.63 -38.97
N LEU A 479 -6.52 10.34 -38.76
CA LEU A 479 -7.58 11.35 -38.60
C LEU A 479 -7.99 11.50 -37.11
N PRO A 480 -8.08 12.74 -36.58
CA PRO A 480 -8.40 12.97 -35.18
C PRO A 480 -9.89 12.72 -34.88
N VAL A 481 -10.16 12.00 -33.78
CA VAL A 481 -11.50 11.87 -33.19
C VAL A 481 -11.75 13.06 -32.25
N PRO A 482 -12.91 13.75 -32.32
CA PRO A 482 -13.24 14.80 -31.36
C PRO A 482 -13.80 14.21 -30.06
N THR A 483 -13.19 14.57 -28.94
CA THR A 483 -13.71 14.35 -27.56
C THR A 483 -14.83 15.33 -27.24
N SER A 484 -16.02 14.82 -26.92
CA SER A 484 -17.10 15.60 -26.30
C SER A 484 -16.94 15.59 -24.78
N VAL A 485 -16.81 16.78 -24.18
CA VAL A 485 -16.86 16.99 -22.73
C VAL A 485 -18.28 17.41 -22.37
N GLY A 486 -18.96 16.59 -21.58
CA GLY A 486 -20.24 16.94 -20.97
C GLY A 486 -20.04 17.77 -19.70
N LEU A 487 -20.62 18.96 -19.66
CA LEU A 487 -20.75 19.78 -18.45
C LEU A 487 -22.02 19.38 -17.69
N VAL A 488 -21.88 19.05 -16.42
CA VAL A 488 -23.00 18.87 -15.47
C VAL A 488 -23.07 20.12 -14.59
N ASP A 489 -24.24 20.77 -14.60
CA ASP A 489 -24.59 21.92 -13.78
C ASP A 489 -24.92 21.49 -12.34
N GLN A 490 -24.47 22.26 -11.34
CA GLN A 490 -24.87 22.08 -9.93
C GLN A 490 -25.34 23.41 -9.33
N GLN A 491 -26.62 23.45 -8.93
CA GLN A 491 -27.22 24.56 -8.20
C GLN A 491 -27.09 24.38 -6.67
N VAL A 492 -26.75 25.50 -6.01
CA VAL A 492 -26.57 25.65 -4.57
C VAL A 492 -27.82 26.28 -3.95
N GLN A 493 -28.32 25.75 -2.82
CA GLN A 493 -29.24 26.48 -1.94
C GLN A 493 -29.07 26.21 -0.43
N LYS A 494 -29.32 27.28 0.34
CA LYS A 494 -28.90 27.66 1.71
C LYS A 494 -29.48 26.83 2.89
N PRO A 495 -28.89 26.95 4.11
CA PRO A 495 -28.84 25.85 5.09
C PRO A 495 -29.81 25.89 6.27
N LEU A 496 -30.46 27.02 6.58
CA LEU A 496 -30.91 27.26 7.97
C LEU A 496 -32.36 26.91 8.32
N LEU A 497 -33.22 26.61 7.34
CA LEU A 497 -34.64 26.26 7.60
C LEU A 497 -34.95 24.76 7.51
N ARG A 498 -33.94 23.88 7.53
CA ARG A 498 -34.10 22.42 7.30
C ARG A 498 -33.99 21.54 8.53
N LEU A 499 -33.60 22.07 9.70
CA LEU A 499 -33.14 21.22 10.81
C LEU A 499 -34.31 20.59 11.59
N VAL A 500 -35.44 21.29 11.69
CA VAL A 500 -36.65 20.81 12.36
C VAL A 500 -37.50 19.94 11.43
N ASP A 501 -37.58 20.30 10.15
CA ASP A 501 -38.35 19.58 9.13
C ASP A 501 -37.69 18.24 8.69
N LYS A 502 -36.35 18.15 8.78
CA LYS A 502 -35.60 16.90 8.52
C LYS A 502 -35.76 15.82 9.60
N PHE A 503 -36.16 16.20 10.81
CA PHE A 503 -36.37 15.22 11.88
C PHE A 503 -37.69 14.45 11.69
N LEU A 504 -38.72 15.09 11.13
CA LEU A 504 -40.02 14.47 10.83
C LEU A 504 -40.08 13.73 9.49
N HIS A 505 -39.20 14.06 8.53
CA HIS A 505 -39.23 13.48 7.19
C HIS A 505 -38.08 12.52 6.89
N GLY A 506 -37.24 12.15 7.85
CA GLY A 506 -36.19 11.15 7.66
C GLY A 506 -34.87 11.75 7.15
N VAL A 507 -33.76 11.17 7.62
CA VAL A 507 -32.42 11.72 7.43
C VAL A 507 -31.81 11.20 6.12
N PRO A 508 -31.21 12.08 5.29
CA PRO A 508 -30.50 11.65 4.11
C PRO A 508 -29.25 10.83 4.49
N VAL A 509 -29.10 9.67 3.85
CA VAL A 509 -27.91 8.79 3.89
C VAL A 509 -26.65 9.65 3.67
N GLN A 510 -25.59 9.38 4.44
CA GLN A 510 -24.29 10.06 4.36
C GLN A 510 -24.27 11.56 4.76
N SER A 511 -25.30 12.06 5.45
CA SER A 511 -25.23 13.40 6.08
C SER A 511 -24.26 13.45 7.27
N LYS A 512 -23.77 14.64 7.66
CA LYS A 512 -22.92 14.81 8.85
C LYS A 512 -23.58 14.27 10.13
N PHE A 513 -24.91 14.43 10.22
CA PHE A 513 -25.71 13.92 11.33
C PHE A 513 -25.79 12.38 11.32
N HIS A 514 -25.99 11.76 10.15
CA HIS A 514 -26.01 10.31 10.02
C HIS A 514 -24.68 9.66 10.45
N HIS A 515 -23.54 10.23 10.03
CA HIS A 515 -22.22 9.74 10.46
C HIS A 515 -22.00 9.91 11.97
N PHE A 516 -22.42 11.04 12.54
CA PHE A 516 -22.36 11.25 13.98
C PHE A 516 -23.21 10.20 14.73
N TRP A 517 -24.43 9.95 14.27
CA TRP A 517 -25.32 8.94 14.85
C TRP A 517 -24.72 7.54 14.80
N LEU A 518 -24.16 7.13 13.65
CA LEU A 518 -23.49 5.83 13.51
C LEU A 518 -22.31 5.68 14.49
N ARG A 519 -21.47 6.71 14.63
CA ARG A 519 -20.36 6.69 15.62
C ARG A 519 -20.88 6.58 17.05
N PHE A 520 -21.97 7.28 17.38
CA PHE A 520 -22.61 7.20 18.68
C PHE A 520 -23.13 5.78 18.97
N ILE A 521 -23.83 5.16 18.02
CA ILE A 521 -24.33 3.79 18.17
C ILE A 521 -23.19 2.79 18.31
N ILE A 522 -22.08 2.96 17.58
CA ILE A 522 -20.87 2.15 17.74
C ILE A 522 -20.29 2.26 19.15
N CYS A 523 -20.23 3.46 19.72
CA CYS A 523 -19.77 3.63 21.11
C CYS A 523 -20.72 2.93 22.10
N CYS A 524 -22.04 3.05 21.91
CA CYS A 524 -23.03 2.38 22.75
C CYS A 524 -22.93 0.84 22.65
N THR A 525 -22.77 0.29 21.44
CA THR A 525 -22.62 -1.16 21.25
C THR A 525 -21.34 -1.69 21.89
N MET A 526 -20.22 -0.97 21.78
CA MET A 526 -18.98 -1.34 22.45
C MET A 526 -19.08 -1.27 23.97
N PHE A 527 -19.73 -0.23 24.51
CA PHE A 527 -19.97 -0.12 25.96
C PHE A 527 -20.78 -1.31 26.48
N VAL A 528 -21.92 -1.63 25.85
CA VAL A 528 -22.77 -2.75 26.24
C VAL A 528 -22.02 -4.09 26.12
N ALA A 529 -21.27 -4.29 25.04
CA ALA A 529 -20.50 -5.52 24.81
C ALA A 529 -19.40 -5.77 25.85
N VAL A 530 -18.85 -4.73 26.47
CA VAL A 530 -17.85 -4.86 27.55
C VAL A 530 -18.53 -4.98 28.91
N MET A 531 -19.50 -4.11 29.20
CA MET A 531 -20.08 -3.99 30.53
C MET A 531 -21.09 -5.08 30.87
N THR A 532 -21.82 -5.62 29.90
CA THR A 532 -22.81 -6.68 30.18
C THR A 532 -22.13 -7.97 30.66
N PRO A 533 -21.12 -8.55 29.96
CA PRO A 533 -20.39 -9.71 30.50
C PRO A 533 -19.69 -9.42 31.84
N TYR A 534 -19.18 -8.20 32.04
CA TYR A 534 -18.57 -7.78 33.31
C TYR A 534 -19.55 -7.94 34.48
N GLN A 535 -20.75 -7.37 34.33
CA GLN A 535 -21.79 -7.36 35.36
C GLN A 535 -22.29 -8.76 35.71
N LEU A 536 -22.26 -9.68 34.73
CA LEU A 536 -22.69 -11.06 34.93
C LEU A 536 -21.66 -11.93 35.65
N THR A 537 -20.36 -11.64 35.50
CA THR A 537 -19.29 -12.60 35.83
C THR A 537 -18.30 -12.09 36.88
N ILE A 538 -18.08 -10.78 36.99
CA ILE A 538 -17.04 -10.22 37.87
C ILE A 538 -17.65 -9.47 39.04
N ASP A 539 -18.49 -8.47 38.78
CA ASP A 539 -19.13 -7.66 39.82
C ASP A 539 -20.50 -7.21 39.33
N ALA A 540 -21.56 -7.59 40.04
CA ALA A 540 -22.93 -7.19 39.76
C ALA A 540 -23.13 -5.66 39.84
N MET A 541 -22.19 -4.92 40.44
CA MET A 541 -22.19 -3.46 40.53
C MET A 541 -23.44 -2.92 41.26
N ASP A 542 -23.92 -3.65 42.28
CA ASP A 542 -25.12 -3.31 43.05
C ASP A 542 -24.87 -2.25 44.15
N ARG A 543 -23.65 -1.74 44.27
CA ARG A 543 -23.26 -0.77 45.31
C ARG A 543 -23.68 0.64 44.93
N THR A 544 -24.13 1.45 45.89
CA THR A 544 -24.50 2.87 45.73
C THR A 544 -23.28 3.81 45.63
N ALA A 545 -22.18 3.34 45.08
CA ALA A 545 -21.05 4.19 44.74
C ALA A 545 -21.36 4.97 43.45
N VAL A 546 -20.72 6.13 43.29
CA VAL A 546 -20.92 7.00 42.11
C VAL A 546 -20.65 6.26 40.80
N VAL A 547 -19.63 5.42 40.76
CA VAL A 547 -19.21 4.69 39.54
C VAL A 547 -20.26 3.68 39.07
N PRO A 548 -20.76 2.73 39.90
CA PRO A 548 -21.87 1.87 39.54
C PRO A 548 -23.14 2.58 39.07
N VAL A 549 -23.54 3.66 39.77
CA VAL A 549 -24.73 4.44 39.39
C VAL A 549 -24.56 5.05 38.00
N LEU A 550 -23.38 5.60 37.69
CA LEU A 550 -23.07 6.13 36.35
C LEU A 550 -23.12 5.02 35.29
N VAL A 551 -22.57 3.84 35.57
CA VAL A 551 -22.59 2.70 34.64
C VAL A 551 -24.03 2.27 34.32
N ILE A 552 -24.91 2.21 35.34
CA ILE A 552 -26.33 1.86 35.15
C ILE A 552 -27.04 2.94 34.31
N ILE A 553 -26.82 4.22 34.60
CA ILE A 553 -27.40 5.33 33.82
C ILE A 553 -26.96 5.26 32.37
N ILE A 554 -25.67 5.05 32.10
CA ILE A 554 -25.13 4.93 30.74
C ILE A 554 -25.72 3.68 30.05
N GLY A 555 -25.90 2.56 30.77
CA GLY A 555 -26.55 1.36 30.27
C GLY A 555 -27.97 1.64 29.77
N ILE A 556 -28.80 2.29 30.60
CA ILE A 556 -30.17 2.66 30.24
C ILE A 556 -30.19 3.61 29.02
N LEU A 557 -29.27 4.58 28.97
CA LEU A 557 -29.13 5.48 27.82
C LEU A 557 -28.79 4.72 26.52
N CYS A 558 -27.95 3.68 26.60
CA CYS A 558 -27.63 2.83 25.46
C CYS A 558 -28.86 2.02 24.99
N GLU A 559 -29.71 1.56 25.90
CA GLU A 559 -30.95 0.85 25.54
C GLU A 559 -31.92 1.76 24.79
N VAL A 560 -32.13 2.98 25.30
CA VAL A 560 -32.93 3.99 24.60
C VAL A 560 -32.33 4.28 23.22
N ALA A 561 -30.99 4.41 23.12
CA ALA A 561 -30.31 4.61 21.86
C ALA A 561 -30.55 3.48 20.85
N PHE A 562 -30.58 2.21 21.29
CA PHE A 562 -30.83 1.06 20.41
C PHE A 562 -32.26 1.04 19.86
N VAL A 563 -33.25 1.42 20.68
CA VAL A 563 -34.64 1.56 20.23
C VAL A 563 -34.78 2.70 19.22
N VAL A 564 -34.15 3.85 19.50
CA VAL A 564 -34.14 5.00 18.58
C VAL A 564 -33.41 4.63 17.28
N ASP A 565 -32.36 3.81 17.34
CA ASP A 565 -31.61 3.36 16.18
C ASP A 565 -32.43 2.44 15.25
N LEU A 566 -33.30 1.60 15.79
CA LEU A 566 -34.26 0.81 15.01
C LEU A 566 -35.20 1.73 14.21
N TRP A 567 -35.72 2.78 14.86
CA TRP A 567 -36.55 3.78 14.19
C TRP A 567 -35.75 4.56 13.13
N PHE A 568 -34.54 4.99 13.48
CA PHE A 568 -33.67 5.75 12.60
C PHE A 568 -33.30 4.97 11.35
N SER A 569 -32.84 3.71 11.50
CA SER A 569 -32.44 2.80 10.42
C SER A 569 -33.60 2.47 9.46
N TRP A 570 -34.84 2.44 9.95
CA TRP A 570 -36.03 2.26 9.12
C TRP A 570 -36.39 3.50 8.29
N HIS A 571 -36.17 4.70 8.84
CA HIS A 571 -36.56 5.99 8.25
C HIS A 571 -35.44 6.71 7.47
N VAL A 572 -34.31 6.04 7.23
CA VAL A 572 -33.24 6.54 6.37
C VAL A 572 -33.76 6.76 4.94
N ARG A 573 -33.50 7.95 4.35
CA ARG A 573 -33.87 8.30 2.98
C ARG A 573 -32.65 8.29 2.05
N GLU A 574 -32.82 7.71 0.86
CA GLU A 574 -31.84 7.75 -0.22
C GLU A 574 -31.63 9.22 -0.67
N SER A 575 -30.37 9.64 -0.78
CA SER A 575 -29.99 10.93 -1.34
C SER A 575 -29.38 10.74 -2.73
N GLN A 576 -29.29 11.81 -3.54
CA GLN A 576 -28.68 11.73 -4.86
C GLN A 576 -27.25 11.15 -4.80
N ALA A 577 -26.48 11.52 -3.77
CA ALA A 577 -25.13 11.02 -3.55
C ALA A 577 -25.06 9.60 -2.94
N SER A 578 -26.21 8.97 -2.62
CA SER A 578 -26.28 7.52 -2.33
C SER A 578 -26.72 6.71 -3.55
N MET A 579 -27.39 7.29 -4.55
CA MET A 579 -27.66 6.55 -5.79
C MET A 579 -26.38 6.32 -6.61
N GLU A 580 -25.40 7.22 -6.54
CA GLU A 580 -24.10 7.07 -7.19
C GLU A 580 -23.17 6.06 -6.49
N LEU A 581 -23.42 5.77 -5.20
CA LEU A 581 -22.52 4.97 -4.37
C LEU A 581 -23.07 3.56 -4.10
N TYR A 582 -24.40 3.35 -4.15
CA TYR A 582 -25.05 2.09 -3.79
C TYR A 582 -25.74 1.45 -5.01
N ASP A 583 -25.33 0.22 -5.36
CA ASP A 583 -25.99 -0.59 -6.40
C ASP A 583 -27.34 -1.18 -5.96
N GLN A 584 -27.61 -1.21 -4.64
CA GLN A 584 -28.80 -1.81 -4.04
C GLN A 584 -29.53 -0.84 -3.11
N LYS A 585 -30.86 -0.98 -3.03
CA LYS A 585 -31.71 -0.18 -2.13
C LYS A 585 -31.34 -0.45 -0.67
N LEU A 586 -30.96 0.60 0.08
CA LEU A 586 -30.46 0.45 1.46
C LEU A 586 -31.48 -0.23 2.39
N ARG A 587 -32.77 0.06 2.21
CA ARG A 587 -33.84 -0.49 3.06
C ARG A 587 -33.98 -2.01 2.92
N SER A 588 -33.77 -2.56 1.72
CA SER A 588 -33.82 -4.01 1.50
C SER A 588 -32.60 -4.73 2.09
N VAL A 589 -31.43 -4.11 2.01
CA VAL A 589 -30.20 -4.63 2.64
C VAL A 589 -30.35 -4.66 4.16
N TYR A 590 -30.81 -3.56 4.77
CA TYR A 590 -31.07 -3.48 6.21
C TYR A 590 -32.07 -4.55 6.68
N ARG A 591 -33.19 -4.72 5.97
CA ARG A 591 -34.22 -5.71 6.32
C ARG A 591 -33.67 -7.14 6.31
N LYS A 592 -32.80 -7.45 5.34
CA LYS A 592 -32.26 -8.80 5.16
C LYS A 592 -31.13 -9.12 6.13
N GLU A 593 -30.25 -8.17 6.39
CA GLU A 593 -28.97 -8.45 7.07
C GLU A 593 -28.89 -7.97 8.52
N ARG A 594 -29.65 -6.93 8.90
CA ARG A 594 -29.41 -6.20 10.17
C ARG A 594 -30.60 -6.15 11.12
N MET A 595 -31.81 -6.10 10.57
CA MET A 595 -33.04 -5.83 11.32
C MET A 595 -33.27 -6.85 12.45
N LEU A 596 -32.96 -8.13 12.23
CA LEU A 596 -33.14 -9.19 13.23
C LEU A 596 -32.28 -8.93 14.48
N TRP A 597 -31.01 -8.56 14.28
CA TRP A 597 -30.07 -8.29 15.36
C TRP A 597 -30.41 -7.01 16.12
N ASP A 598 -30.87 -5.97 15.43
CA ASP A 598 -31.28 -4.71 16.06
C ASP A 598 -32.57 -4.88 16.88
N ILE A 599 -33.54 -5.68 16.41
CA ILE A 599 -34.75 -5.98 17.18
C ILE A 599 -34.41 -6.78 18.43
N LEU A 600 -33.60 -7.83 18.29
CA LEU A 600 -33.25 -8.71 19.41
C LEU A 600 -32.45 -7.98 20.49
N ALA A 601 -31.56 -7.06 20.12
CA ALA A 601 -30.79 -6.29 21.09
C ALA A 601 -31.58 -5.13 21.74
N ALA A 602 -32.63 -4.62 21.10
CA ALA A 602 -33.42 -3.48 21.57
C ALA A 602 -34.59 -3.86 22.49
N ILE A 603 -34.74 -5.14 22.85
CA ILE A 603 -35.83 -5.60 23.71
C ILE A 603 -35.63 -5.07 25.15
N PRO A 604 -36.51 -4.21 25.69
CA PRO A 604 -36.35 -3.61 27.01
C PRO A 604 -36.72 -4.56 28.17
N PHE A 605 -37.21 -5.77 27.88
CA PHE A 605 -37.75 -6.69 28.87
C PHE A 605 -36.67 -7.46 29.66
N TYR A 606 -35.38 -7.33 29.35
CA TYR A 606 -34.33 -8.12 30.00
C TYR A 606 -34.16 -7.80 31.49
N ASP A 607 -34.28 -6.54 31.89
CA ASP A 607 -34.22 -6.16 33.31
C ASP A 607 -35.51 -6.54 34.05
N VAL A 608 -36.65 -6.49 33.37
CA VAL A 608 -37.95 -6.92 33.93
C VAL A 608 -37.97 -8.44 34.15
N LEU A 609 -37.43 -9.23 33.21
CA LEU A 609 -37.33 -10.68 33.32
C LEU A 609 -36.38 -11.12 34.44
N ALA A 610 -35.29 -10.39 34.67
CA ALA A 610 -34.40 -10.63 35.80
C ALA A 610 -35.11 -10.39 37.14
N VAL A 611 -35.96 -9.36 37.24
CA VAL A 611 -36.79 -9.09 38.44
C VAL A 611 -37.86 -10.17 38.66
N LEU A 612 -38.34 -10.81 37.59
CA LEU A 612 -39.30 -11.92 37.65
C LEU A 612 -38.67 -13.29 37.95
N GLY A 613 -37.38 -13.33 38.28
CA GLY A 613 -36.68 -14.57 38.66
C GLY A 613 -36.17 -15.40 37.48
N CYS A 614 -36.19 -14.89 36.24
CA CYS A 614 -35.48 -15.51 35.13
C CYS A 614 -33.96 -15.29 35.26
N SER A 615 -33.18 -16.18 34.65
CA SER A 615 -31.72 -16.15 34.76
C SER A 615 -31.14 -14.85 34.18
N ALA A 616 -30.21 -14.21 34.91
CA ALA A 616 -29.57 -12.95 34.49
C ALA A 616 -28.84 -13.06 33.14
N TRP A 617 -28.53 -14.29 32.70
CA TRP A 617 -27.91 -14.65 31.43
C TRP A 617 -28.62 -14.10 30.19
N PHE A 618 -29.94 -13.85 30.25
CA PHE A 618 -30.67 -13.22 29.14
C PHE A 618 -30.19 -11.80 28.80
N LYS A 619 -29.51 -11.10 29.73
CA LYS A 619 -28.90 -9.79 29.44
C LYS A 619 -27.85 -9.86 28.31
N LEU A 620 -27.22 -11.02 28.09
CA LEU A 620 -26.24 -11.22 27.01
C LEU A 620 -26.84 -11.06 25.60
N LEU A 621 -28.17 -11.20 25.42
CA LEU A 621 -28.81 -10.95 24.12
C LEU A 621 -28.61 -9.51 23.63
N ARG A 622 -28.37 -8.56 24.53
CA ARG A 622 -28.02 -7.17 24.19
C ARG A 622 -26.71 -7.07 23.40
N CYS A 623 -25.79 -8.01 23.63
CA CYS A 623 -24.49 -8.04 22.95
C CYS A 623 -24.59 -8.47 21.48
N ILE A 624 -25.70 -9.05 21.06
CA ILE A 624 -25.94 -9.52 19.67
C ILE A 624 -25.88 -8.35 18.66
N LYS A 625 -26.13 -7.11 19.10
CA LYS A 625 -26.00 -5.93 18.24
C LYS A 625 -24.60 -5.75 17.66
N ILE A 626 -23.58 -6.41 18.23
CA ILE A 626 -22.22 -6.37 17.71
C ILE A 626 -22.07 -6.94 16.29
N PHE A 627 -22.94 -7.87 15.87
CA PHE A 627 -22.90 -8.39 14.50
C PHE A 627 -23.18 -7.29 13.45
N ASN A 628 -23.91 -6.24 13.84
CA ASN A 628 -24.17 -5.09 12.97
C ASN A 628 -22.99 -4.10 12.90
N LEU A 629 -21.97 -4.25 13.75
CA LEU A 629 -20.82 -3.35 13.84
C LEU A 629 -20.03 -3.27 12.53
N GLY A 630 -19.83 -4.41 11.85
CA GLY A 630 -19.17 -4.44 10.54
C GLY A 630 -19.92 -3.61 9.49
N SER A 631 -21.25 -3.64 9.50
CA SER A 631 -22.06 -2.82 8.59
C SER A 631 -21.99 -1.33 8.92
N TYR A 632 -22.03 -0.96 10.21
CA TYR A 632 -21.87 0.44 10.63
C TYR A 632 -20.54 1.03 10.20
N PHE A 633 -19.45 0.25 10.29
CA PHE A 633 -18.14 0.69 9.88
C PHE A 633 -17.97 0.76 8.36
N ASN A 634 -18.48 -0.22 7.62
CA ASN A 634 -18.50 -0.17 6.15
C ASN A 634 -19.25 1.08 5.65
N GLU A 635 -20.33 1.45 6.32
CA GLU A 635 -21.10 2.66 6.03
C GLU A 635 -20.32 3.95 6.36
N LEU A 636 -19.61 3.99 7.49
CA LEU A 636 -18.75 5.12 7.88
C LEU A 636 -17.53 5.29 6.97
N ASN A 637 -16.99 4.20 6.44
CA ASN A 637 -15.78 4.19 5.63
C ASN A 637 -16.02 4.39 4.13
N ARG A 638 -17.28 4.35 3.67
CA ARG A 638 -17.64 4.35 2.24
C ARG A 638 -17.15 5.55 1.44
N ARG A 639 -16.91 6.69 2.10
CA ARG A 639 -16.31 7.90 1.51
C ARG A 639 -14.91 8.21 2.00
N SER A 640 -14.41 7.46 2.98
CA SER A 640 -13.13 7.75 3.60
C SER A 640 -12.00 7.13 2.79
N ILE A 641 -11.14 7.98 2.23
CA ILE A 641 -9.88 7.57 1.60
C ILE A 641 -8.95 6.86 2.62
N SER A 642 -9.18 7.04 3.93
CA SER A 642 -8.43 6.39 5.02
C SER A 642 -9.03 5.04 5.47
N ASN A 643 -9.64 4.28 4.54
CA ASN A 643 -10.34 3.02 4.85
C ASN A 643 -9.44 1.99 5.53
N GLU A 644 -8.14 1.95 5.20
CA GLU A 644 -7.21 0.96 5.75
C GLU A 644 -6.96 1.16 7.25
N THR A 645 -6.65 2.38 7.68
CA THR A 645 -6.42 2.69 9.10
C THR A 645 -7.64 2.43 9.97
N THR A 646 -8.82 2.77 9.48
CA THR A 646 -10.08 2.55 10.18
C THR A 646 -10.38 1.06 10.26
N SER A 647 -10.23 0.32 9.15
CA SER A 647 -10.37 -1.15 9.11
C SER A 647 -9.44 -1.84 10.11
N PHE A 648 -8.19 -1.41 10.23
CA PHE A 648 -7.25 -1.91 11.23
C PHE A 648 -7.78 -1.74 12.67
N TRP A 649 -8.26 -0.54 13.03
CA TRP A 649 -8.85 -0.30 14.36
C TRP A 649 -10.07 -1.17 14.63
N HIS A 650 -10.88 -1.49 13.61
CA HIS A 650 -12.03 -2.38 13.76
C HIS A 650 -11.63 -3.82 14.08
N VAL A 651 -10.67 -4.37 13.32
CA VAL A 651 -10.14 -5.71 13.57
C VAL A 651 -9.50 -5.78 14.96
N TRP A 652 -8.75 -4.74 15.34
CA TRP A 652 -8.10 -4.65 16.65
C TRP A 652 -9.10 -4.62 17.81
N MET A 653 -10.14 -3.77 17.73
CA MET A 653 -11.19 -3.71 18.74
C MET A 653 -11.98 -5.02 18.82
N GLY A 654 -12.30 -5.64 17.68
CA GLY A 654 -12.98 -6.94 17.64
C GLY A 654 -12.15 -8.04 18.30
N TYR A 655 -10.85 -8.08 18.03
CA TYR A 655 -9.93 -9.06 18.62
C TYR A 655 -9.83 -8.93 20.14
N LEU A 656 -9.65 -7.71 20.66
CA LEU A 656 -9.62 -7.46 22.12
C LEU A 656 -10.92 -7.85 22.80
N LEU A 657 -12.06 -7.58 22.16
CA LEU A 657 -13.35 -7.94 22.72
C LEU A 657 -13.52 -9.46 22.79
N VAL A 658 -13.10 -10.21 21.76
CA VAL A 658 -13.14 -11.68 21.78
C VAL A 658 -12.29 -12.23 22.92
N ILE A 659 -11.06 -11.72 23.11
CA ILE A 659 -10.20 -12.11 24.25
C ILE A 659 -10.93 -11.86 25.57
N TYR A 660 -11.52 -10.68 25.71
CA TYR A 660 -12.26 -10.30 26.92
C TYR A 660 -13.47 -11.20 27.18
N TRP A 661 -14.26 -11.54 26.15
CA TRP A 661 -15.41 -12.43 26.28
C TRP A 661 -14.99 -13.86 26.65
N VAL A 662 -13.91 -14.37 26.06
CA VAL A 662 -13.36 -15.68 26.43
C VAL A 662 -12.90 -15.67 27.89
N ALA A 663 -12.28 -14.59 28.36
CA ALA A 663 -11.89 -14.45 29.76
C ALA A 663 -13.10 -14.42 30.72
N CYS A 664 -14.14 -13.64 30.39
CA CYS A 664 -15.39 -13.62 31.16
C CYS A 664 -16.08 -14.99 31.16
N ALA A 665 -16.12 -15.68 30.02
CA ALA A 665 -16.72 -17.01 29.91
C ALA A 665 -15.93 -18.04 30.72
N TYR A 666 -14.59 -18.00 30.67
CA TYR A 666 -13.74 -18.87 31.48
C TYR A 666 -13.98 -18.66 32.98
N LEU A 667 -14.08 -17.40 33.42
CA LEU A 667 -14.39 -17.08 34.81
C LEU A 667 -15.79 -17.55 35.21
N ALA A 668 -16.79 -17.32 34.35
CA ALA A 668 -18.16 -17.79 34.57
C ALA A 668 -18.23 -19.31 34.78
N VAL A 669 -17.57 -20.08 33.92
CA VAL A 669 -17.48 -21.54 34.04
C VAL A 669 -16.76 -21.92 35.33
N SER A 670 -15.70 -21.22 35.70
CA SER A 670 -14.96 -21.47 36.94
C SER A 670 -15.79 -21.18 38.19
N MET A 671 -16.67 -20.18 38.15
CA MET A 671 -17.58 -19.87 39.27
C MET A 671 -18.66 -20.95 39.45
N ASP A 672 -19.12 -21.57 38.37
CA ASP A 672 -20.14 -22.62 38.41
C ASP A 672 -19.55 -24.01 38.72
N ALA A 673 -18.41 -24.35 38.11
CA ALA A 673 -17.70 -25.62 38.32
C ALA A 673 -16.88 -25.64 39.63
N GLY A 674 -16.61 -24.48 40.21
CA GLY A 674 -15.73 -24.30 41.36
C GLY A 674 -14.27 -24.05 40.97
N PHE A 675 -13.55 -23.33 41.82
CA PHE A 675 -12.11 -23.09 41.65
C PHE A 675 -11.32 -24.33 42.09
N GLY A 676 -10.37 -24.78 41.27
CA GLY A 676 -9.41 -25.81 41.67
C GLY A 676 -8.53 -25.35 42.85
N ALA A 677 -8.19 -26.28 43.75
CA ALA A 677 -7.34 -26.01 44.92
C ALA A 677 -5.87 -25.76 44.55
N GLU A 678 -5.40 -26.33 43.44
CA GLU A 678 -4.10 -26.09 42.82
C GLU A 678 -4.29 -26.03 41.29
N TRP A 679 -3.50 -25.19 40.62
CA TRP A 679 -3.41 -25.15 39.16
C TRP A 679 -2.50 -26.32 38.73
N GLU A 680 -3.02 -27.56 38.76
CA GLU A 680 -2.26 -28.73 38.29
C GLU A 680 -2.10 -28.65 36.76
N GLY A 681 -0.85 -28.49 36.31
CA GLY A 681 -0.44 -28.70 34.93
C GLY A 681 -0.17 -30.18 34.63
#